data_AF-A0A1A8KJX6-F1
#
_entry.id   AF-A0A1A8KJX6-F1
#
_cell.length_a   1.000
_cell.length_b   1.000
_cell.length_c   1.000
_cell.angle_alpha   90.00
_cell.angle_beta   90.00
_cell.angle_gamma   90.00
#
_symmetry.space_group_name_H-M   'P 1'
#
loop_
_entity.id
_entity.type
_entity.pdbx_description
1 polymer ?
#
loop_
_entity_poly.entity_id
_entity_poly.type
_entity_poly.pdbx_seq_one_letter_code
_entity_poly.pdbx_strand_id
1 'polypeptide(L)'
;SESCSAFYEEDSMKNARENPIHIINVSIKTADTEEDDALVEAFTAFAQSKKDILFEYGIRRITFLIAQKREFPKFFTFRAQDGFQEDRIYRNLEPALAFQLELNRMRNFDLKAIPCANHKMHLYLGAARVQEGAEVTDYRFFIRAIIRHSDLITKEASFEYLQNEGERLLLEAMDELEVAFSNTSVRTDCNHIFLNFVPTVIMDPSKIEESVRSMVMRYGSRLWKLRVLQAELKINIRLTTTGNAIPIRLFLTNESGYYLDISLYKEVTDPTSRQIMFQSYGDKQGPLHGMLINTPYVTKDLLQAKRFQAQTLGTTYVYDFPEMFRQALFKLWGPGDKCPKDVLMCTELVLDPEARLVQMNRLPADNDVGMVAFRMKMKPPEFPDGREVIVICNDITHMIGSFGPHEDELFLRASELARAEGIPRVYIAANSGARIGLAEEVKHMFQVAWIDPADPYKGFKYLYLTPQDYTRISSTSSVHCRHVEEGGESRYIITDIIGKDEGLGVENLRGSGTIAGESSQAYEEIITISMVTCRAIGIGAYLVRLGQRVIQVENSHIILTGAGALNKVLGRDVYTSNNQLGGVQIMHNNGVSHTSVPDDFEGVFTILQWLSYMPKNKHSPVPITATTDPVDREIEFTPMKGPYDPRWMLEGRPHPTVRGTWQSGFFDQGSFMEIMGSWAQTVIVGRARLGGIPLGVIAVETRTVELTIPADPANLDSESKVLQQAGQVWFPDSAFKTAQAICDFNREHLPLMVFANWRGFSGGMKDMYDQILKFGAYIVDALHGFHQPVLVYIPPHAELRGGSWVVIDPTINPLCMELYADRESRGGVLEAEGTVEIKFRRKDLLKTMRRLDLVYSRLVEQLASPELSEKEGKELEAKLKAREEFLSPIYHQVAVQFVDLHDTPGRMQEKGVITDILDWKNARTFFYWRLRRLLLEQVAKGEILQANKDLSDGHMQSMLRRWFVETEGTVKAYLWDNNQAVVEWLEKHLSLQDGTRSVIRENIKYLKRENVLKHIRSLVQANPDIAMDCIIHMSQNITPSQRAKLSHLLATMDTASTS
;
A
#
# COMPACT_ATOMS: atom_id res chain seq x y z
N SER A 1 -5.83 78.10 -52.50
CA SER A 1 -4.47 78.59 -52.84
C SER A 1 -3.48 77.51 -52.46
N GLU A 2 -2.55 77.25 -53.37
CA GLU A 2 -1.23 76.62 -53.12
C GLU A 2 -1.14 75.10 -52.88
N SER A 3 -0.85 74.41 -53.99
CA SER A 3 0.22 73.42 -54.19
C SER A 3 0.95 72.76 -53.00
N CYS A 4 0.96 71.42 -52.97
CA CYS A 4 2.15 70.54 -52.84
C CYS A 4 1.72 69.05 -52.89
N SER A 5 1.95 68.31 -53.98
CA SER A 5 3.14 67.47 -54.29
C SER A 5 3.08 66.03 -53.74
N ALA A 6 2.63 65.09 -54.58
CA ALA A 6 3.35 63.90 -55.06
C ALA A 6 4.24 63.04 -54.12
N PHE A 7 4.00 62.96 -52.80
CA PHE A 7 4.82 62.14 -51.88
C PHE A 7 4.18 60.87 -51.32
N TYR A 8 2.92 60.54 -51.67
CA TYR A 8 2.21 59.40 -51.05
C TYR A 8 2.22 58.08 -51.83
N GLU A 9 2.69 58.04 -53.09
CA GLU A 9 2.71 56.79 -53.86
C GLU A 9 4.02 56.00 -53.76
N GLU A 10 5.16 56.64 -53.45
CA GLU A 10 6.45 55.94 -53.34
C GLU A 10 6.64 55.18 -52.01
N ASP A 11 6.08 55.65 -50.90
CA ASP A 11 6.21 54.98 -49.59
C ASP A 11 5.32 53.73 -49.44
N SER A 12 4.22 53.66 -50.21
CA SER A 12 3.41 52.44 -50.32
C SER A 12 4.15 51.30 -51.03
N MET A 13 4.99 51.62 -52.02
CA MET A 13 5.76 50.64 -52.79
C MET A 13 7.01 50.16 -52.03
N LYS A 14 7.60 51.00 -51.16
CA LYS A 14 8.72 50.60 -50.29
C LYS A 14 8.28 49.66 -49.16
N ASN A 15 7.13 49.89 -48.52
CA ASN A 15 6.62 49.01 -47.46
C ASN A 15 6.22 47.60 -47.97
N ALA A 16 5.79 47.47 -49.23
CA ALA A 16 5.48 46.17 -49.83
C ALA A 16 6.72 45.31 -50.11
N ARG A 17 7.91 45.93 -50.23
CA ARG A 17 9.19 45.23 -50.47
C ARG A 17 9.82 44.64 -49.21
N GLU A 18 9.55 45.20 -48.03
CA GLU A 18 10.08 44.68 -46.76
C GLU A 18 9.18 43.62 -46.10
N ASN A 19 7.86 43.67 -46.34
CA ASN A 19 6.94 42.65 -45.85
C ASN A 19 5.88 42.31 -46.93
N PRO A 20 5.99 41.16 -47.62
CA PRO A 20 5.02 40.78 -48.64
C PRO A 20 3.63 40.54 -48.03
N ILE A 21 2.57 41.03 -48.69
CA ILE A 21 1.19 41.05 -48.17
C ILE A 21 0.19 40.23 -49.01
N HIS A 22 0.50 39.91 -50.26
CA HIS A 22 -0.43 39.27 -51.18
C HIS A 22 -0.42 37.74 -51.04
N ILE A 23 -1.54 37.07 -51.31
CA ILE A 23 -1.68 35.60 -51.23
C ILE A 23 -2.22 35.09 -52.56
N ILE A 24 -1.62 34.03 -53.09
CA ILE A 24 -2.08 33.34 -54.30
C ILE A 24 -2.50 31.91 -53.95
N ASN A 25 -3.69 31.50 -54.40
CA ASN A 25 -4.14 30.11 -54.35
C ASN A 25 -4.37 29.61 -55.77
N VAL A 26 -3.77 28.47 -56.13
CA VAL A 26 -3.84 27.89 -57.48
C VAL A 26 -4.55 26.55 -57.42
N SER A 27 -5.71 26.44 -58.05
CA SER A 27 -6.47 25.19 -58.10
C SER A 27 -6.14 24.35 -59.34
N ILE A 28 -5.75 23.11 -59.12
CA ILE A 28 -5.39 22.14 -60.16
C ILE A 28 -6.44 21.05 -60.21
N LYS A 29 -7.00 20.82 -61.41
CA LYS A 29 -8.08 19.85 -61.64
C LYS A 29 -7.58 18.43 -61.83
N THR A 30 -6.44 18.26 -62.48
CA THR A 30 -5.82 16.96 -62.82
C THR A 30 -4.30 17.11 -62.73
N ALA A 31 -3.64 16.14 -62.12
CA ALA A 31 -2.18 16.05 -62.06
C ALA A 31 -1.73 14.73 -62.71
N ASP A 32 -0.55 14.73 -63.33
CA ASP A 32 -0.02 13.59 -64.08
C ASP A 32 0.51 12.46 -63.17
N THR A 33 0.68 12.76 -61.88
CA THR A 33 1.17 11.86 -60.83
C THR A 33 0.44 12.15 -59.52
N GLU A 34 0.21 11.09 -58.73
CA GLU A 34 -0.38 11.18 -57.38
C GLU A 34 0.68 11.15 -56.25
N GLU A 35 1.96 11.00 -56.60
CA GLU A 35 3.07 10.98 -55.64
C GLU A 35 3.41 12.38 -55.14
N ASP A 36 3.30 12.59 -53.83
CA ASP A 36 3.48 13.90 -53.20
C ASP A 36 4.87 14.49 -53.42
N ASP A 37 5.95 13.69 -53.34
CA ASP A 37 7.32 14.22 -53.47
C ASP A 37 7.63 14.66 -54.91
N ALA A 38 7.14 13.95 -55.93
CA ALA A 38 7.27 14.35 -57.32
C ALA A 38 6.49 15.64 -57.63
N LEU A 39 5.28 15.80 -57.04
CA LEU A 39 4.48 17.01 -57.15
C LEU A 39 5.17 18.21 -56.48
N VAL A 40 5.74 18.00 -55.30
CA VAL A 40 6.49 19.04 -54.56
C VAL A 40 7.71 19.47 -55.34
N GLU A 41 8.45 18.56 -55.95
CA GLU A 41 9.61 18.91 -56.78
C GLU A 41 9.20 19.79 -57.96
N ALA A 42 8.11 19.44 -58.65
CA ALA A 42 7.56 20.24 -59.75
C ALA A 42 7.07 21.63 -59.30
N PHE A 43 6.32 21.72 -58.20
CA PHE A 43 5.84 22.99 -57.66
C PHE A 43 6.98 23.86 -57.14
N THR A 44 8.00 23.25 -56.52
CA THR A 44 9.20 23.95 -56.06
C THR A 44 9.98 24.51 -57.24
N ALA A 45 10.19 23.71 -58.30
CA ALA A 45 10.85 24.18 -59.52
C ALA A 45 10.09 25.36 -60.15
N PHE A 46 8.76 25.30 -60.20
CA PHE A 46 7.93 26.41 -60.68
C PHE A 46 8.09 27.66 -59.80
N ALA A 47 7.94 27.53 -58.48
CA ALA A 47 8.03 28.65 -57.54
C ALA A 47 9.43 29.30 -57.56
N GLN A 48 10.49 28.48 -57.63
CA GLN A 48 11.88 28.96 -57.74
C GLN A 48 12.13 29.65 -59.09
N SER A 49 11.59 29.14 -60.20
CA SER A 49 11.73 29.78 -61.52
C SER A 49 11.10 31.18 -61.61
N LYS A 50 10.19 31.50 -60.68
CA LYS A 50 9.49 32.78 -60.59
C LYS A 50 9.81 33.56 -59.32
N LYS A 51 10.80 33.12 -58.53
CA LYS A 51 11.11 33.67 -57.21
C LYS A 51 11.25 35.19 -57.19
N ASP A 52 12.04 35.75 -58.10
CA ASP A 52 12.30 37.19 -58.16
C ASP A 52 11.03 37.99 -58.47
N ILE A 53 10.19 37.48 -59.38
CA ILE A 53 8.89 38.05 -59.73
C ILE A 53 7.94 38.00 -58.52
N LEU A 54 7.91 36.88 -57.80
CA LEU A 54 7.04 36.71 -56.64
C LEU A 54 7.40 37.67 -55.50
N PHE A 55 8.70 37.94 -55.30
CA PHE A 55 9.15 38.97 -54.35
C PHE A 55 8.85 40.38 -54.85
N GLU A 56 9.04 40.67 -56.14
CA GLU A 56 8.76 41.98 -56.74
C GLU A 56 7.31 42.40 -56.56
N TYR A 57 6.36 41.47 -56.70
CA TYR A 57 4.93 41.70 -56.48
C TYR A 57 4.49 41.53 -55.02
N GLY A 58 5.41 41.38 -54.07
CA GLY A 58 5.08 41.28 -52.64
C GLY A 58 4.18 40.09 -52.30
N ILE A 59 4.34 38.95 -52.97
CA ILE A 59 3.57 37.73 -52.68
C ILE A 59 4.12 37.08 -51.41
N ARG A 60 3.28 36.94 -50.38
CA ARG A 60 3.63 36.33 -49.10
C ARG A 60 3.60 34.81 -49.16
N ARG A 61 2.62 34.27 -49.88
CA ARG A 61 2.31 32.84 -49.91
C ARG A 61 1.68 32.42 -51.23
N ILE A 62 2.08 31.25 -51.71
CA ILE A 62 1.44 30.54 -52.83
C ILE A 62 1.00 29.18 -52.32
N THR A 63 -0.27 28.84 -52.50
CA THR A 63 -0.79 27.52 -52.14
C THR A 63 -1.36 26.83 -53.38
N PHE A 64 -0.85 25.66 -53.72
CA PHE A 64 -1.40 24.79 -54.75
C PHE A 64 -2.40 23.83 -54.11
N LEU A 65 -3.62 23.75 -54.65
CA LEU A 65 -4.57 22.71 -54.28
C LEU A 65 -4.82 21.76 -55.44
N ILE A 66 -4.83 20.46 -55.14
CA ILE A 66 -5.18 19.41 -56.10
C ILE A 66 -6.53 18.82 -55.71
N ALA A 67 -7.51 18.97 -56.59
CA ALA A 67 -8.85 18.42 -56.36
C ALA A 67 -8.87 16.91 -56.64
N GLN A 68 -9.24 16.11 -55.64
CA GLN A 68 -9.40 14.66 -55.78
C GLN A 68 -10.88 14.28 -55.75
N LYS A 69 -11.26 13.22 -56.49
CA LYS A 69 -12.66 12.79 -56.58
C LYS A 69 -13.03 12.01 -55.32
N ARG A 70 -14.01 12.52 -54.56
CA ARG A 70 -14.52 11.92 -53.29
C ARG A 70 -13.52 11.91 -52.13
N GLU A 71 -12.40 12.61 -52.26
CA GLU A 71 -11.39 12.77 -51.20
C GLU A 71 -11.17 14.26 -50.90
N PHE A 72 -10.52 14.53 -49.76
CA PHE A 72 -10.21 15.90 -49.38
C PHE A 72 -9.07 16.45 -50.26
N PRO A 73 -9.14 17.70 -50.76
CA PRO A 73 -8.08 18.25 -51.60
C PRO A 73 -6.72 18.25 -50.90
N LYS A 74 -5.65 17.94 -51.63
CA LYS A 74 -4.28 18.07 -51.15
C LYS A 74 -3.82 19.52 -51.29
N PHE A 75 -3.17 20.05 -50.25
CA PHE A 75 -2.69 21.44 -50.21
C PHE A 75 -1.17 21.47 -50.05
N PHE A 76 -0.49 22.25 -50.90
CA PHE A 76 0.95 22.46 -50.87
C PHE A 76 1.23 23.96 -50.76
N THR A 77 1.91 24.37 -49.69
CA THR A 77 2.05 25.79 -49.35
C THR A 77 3.51 26.23 -49.39
N PHE A 78 3.78 27.32 -50.11
CA PHE A 78 5.10 27.92 -50.30
C PHE A 78 5.10 29.34 -49.76
N ARG A 79 6.08 29.71 -48.94
CA ARG A 79 6.11 31.02 -48.25
C ARG A 79 7.35 31.83 -48.60
N ALA A 80 7.19 33.14 -48.66
CA ALA A 80 8.27 34.08 -48.94
C ALA A 80 9.39 34.04 -47.88
N GLN A 81 9.04 33.88 -46.60
CA GLN A 81 10.02 33.81 -45.49
C GLN A 81 11.00 32.63 -45.62
N ASP A 82 10.58 31.56 -46.31
CA ASP A 82 11.36 30.35 -46.53
C ASP A 82 11.92 30.33 -47.97
N GLY A 83 11.99 31.50 -48.64
CA GLY A 83 12.49 31.64 -50.00
C GLY A 83 11.63 30.95 -51.07
N PHE A 84 10.32 30.82 -50.83
CA PHE A 84 9.37 30.02 -51.63
C PHE A 84 9.77 28.54 -51.75
N GLN A 85 10.33 27.99 -50.68
CA GLN A 85 10.35 26.54 -50.47
C GLN A 85 9.03 26.10 -49.83
N GLU A 86 8.71 24.80 -49.96
CA GLU A 86 7.51 24.23 -49.36
C GLU A 86 7.61 24.29 -47.83
N ASP A 87 6.61 24.89 -47.20
CA ASP A 87 6.40 24.71 -45.77
C ASP A 87 5.54 23.47 -45.53
N ARG A 88 6.21 22.36 -45.22
CA ARG A 88 5.58 21.07 -44.94
C ARG A 88 4.66 21.10 -43.72
N ILE A 89 4.75 22.10 -42.83
CA ILE A 89 3.87 22.21 -41.65
C ILE A 89 2.40 22.38 -42.07
N TYR A 90 2.16 23.09 -43.18
CA TYR A 90 0.81 23.35 -43.71
C TYR A 90 0.41 22.37 -44.83
N ARG A 91 1.10 21.23 -44.99
CA ARG A 91 0.73 20.23 -45.99
C ARG A 91 -0.65 19.65 -45.69
N ASN A 92 -1.47 19.48 -46.73
CA ASN A 92 -2.85 19.00 -46.65
C ASN A 92 -3.77 19.84 -45.76
N LEU A 93 -3.34 21.05 -45.41
CA LEU A 93 -4.10 22.00 -44.61
C LEU A 93 -4.24 23.31 -45.36
N GLU A 94 -5.45 23.84 -45.43
CA GLU A 94 -5.65 25.20 -45.91
C GLU A 94 -5.01 26.17 -44.90
N PRO A 95 -4.05 27.03 -45.29
CA PRO A 95 -3.35 27.87 -44.33
C PRO A 95 -4.25 28.87 -43.58
N ALA A 96 -5.41 29.22 -44.17
CA ALA A 96 -6.43 30.03 -43.50
C ALA A 96 -7.10 29.30 -42.34
N LEU A 97 -7.14 27.96 -42.34
CA LEU A 97 -7.64 27.15 -41.24
C LEU A 97 -6.57 26.79 -40.22
N ALA A 98 -5.30 27.07 -40.51
CA ALA A 98 -4.21 26.64 -39.63
C ALA A 98 -4.19 27.31 -38.26
N PHE A 99 -4.83 28.48 -38.10
CA PHE A 99 -5.04 29.07 -36.76
C PHE A 99 -5.88 28.16 -35.85
N GLN A 100 -6.76 27.33 -36.42
CA GLN A 100 -7.59 26.37 -35.67
C GLN A 100 -6.78 25.21 -35.11
N LEU A 101 -5.56 24.96 -35.62
CA LEU A 101 -4.61 24.01 -35.04
C LEU A 101 -3.78 24.62 -33.91
N GLU A 102 -3.88 25.93 -33.70
CA GLU A 102 -3.21 26.65 -32.62
C GLU A 102 -1.69 26.38 -32.56
N LEU A 103 -1.04 26.39 -33.73
CA LEU A 103 0.41 26.15 -33.86
C LEU A 103 1.27 27.07 -32.99
N ASN A 104 0.77 28.27 -32.66
CA ASN A 104 1.42 29.22 -31.76
C ASN A 104 1.68 28.66 -30.35
N ARG A 105 0.86 27.70 -29.88
CA ARG A 105 1.09 27.06 -28.58
C ARG A 105 2.31 26.13 -28.58
N MET A 106 2.84 25.78 -29.75
CA MET A 106 4.03 24.94 -29.89
C MET A 106 5.29 25.74 -30.22
N ARG A 107 5.28 27.07 -30.02
CA ARG A 107 6.39 27.97 -30.39
C ARG A 107 7.72 27.64 -29.70
N ASN A 108 7.69 27.00 -28.54
CA ASN A 108 8.87 26.56 -27.80
C ASN A 108 9.53 25.31 -28.42
N PHE A 109 8.96 24.74 -29.49
CA PHE A 109 9.46 23.58 -30.19
C PHE A 109 9.84 23.94 -31.63
N ASP A 110 10.83 23.23 -32.16
CA ASP A 110 11.09 23.15 -33.58
C ASP A 110 10.32 21.96 -34.16
N LEU A 111 9.46 22.22 -35.15
CA LEU A 111 8.45 21.28 -35.61
C LEU A 111 8.82 20.67 -36.95
N LYS A 112 8.85 19.33 -37.02
CA LYS A 112 8.97 18.57 -38.25
C LYS A 112 7.68 17.81 -38.52
N ALA A 113 7.02 18.10 -39.65
CA ALA A 113 5.83 17.36 -40.06
C ALA A 113 6.18 15.91 -40.44
N ILE A 114 5.44 14.95 -39.89
CA ILE A 114 5.53 13.52 -40.21
C ILE A 114 4.36 13.18 -41.14
N PRO A 115 4.60 12.47 -42.26
CA PRO A 115 3.52 12.06 -43.15
C PRO A 115 2.56 11.08 -42.44
N CYS A 116 1.26 11.31 -42.58
CA CYS A 116 0.19 10.47 -42.04
C CYS A 116 -0.63 9.90 -43.20
N ALA A 117 -1.20 8.70 -43.02
CA ALA A 117 -2.09 8.11 -44.01
C ALA A 117 -3.43 8.86 -44.05
N ASN A 118 -3.90 9.35 -42.90
CA ASN A 118 -5.11 10.16 -42.81
C ASN A 118 -4.81 11.67 -42.92
N HIS A 119 -5.15 12.28 -44.06
CA HIS A 119 -4.90 13.71 -44.33
C HIS A 119 -5.67 14.68 -43.41
N LYS A 120 -6.63 14.21 -42.59
CA LYS A 120 -7.32 15.05 -41.59
C LYS A 120 -6.50 15.26 -40.32
N MET A 121 -5.47 14.44 -40.11
CA MET A 121 -4.61 14.46 -38.94
C MET A 121 -3.25 15.00 -39.33
N HIS A 122 -2.73 15.88 -38.49
CA HIS A 122 -1.41 16.46 -38.67
C HIS A 122 -0.55 16.03 -37.49
N LEU A 123 0.44 15.18 -37.76
CA LEU A 123 1.42 14.74 -36.79
C LEU A 123 2.71 15.57 -36.96
N TYR A 124 3.14 16.18 -35.86
CA TYR A 124 4.40 16.91 -35.80
C TYR A 124 5.32 16.27 -34.77
N LEU A 125 6.57 16.05 -35.15
CA LEU A 125 7.66 15.79 -34.21
C LEU A 125 8.24 17.14 -33.76
N GLY A 126 8.03 17.50 -32.50
CA GLY A 126 8.55 18.71 -31.89
C GLY A 126 9.82 18.45 -31.07
N ALA A 127 10.92 19.11 -31.44
CA ALA A 127 12.16 19.14 -30.66
C ALA A 127 12.19 20.42 -29.82
N ALA A 128 12.36 20.33 -28.50
CA ALA A 128 12.39 21.53 -27.65
C ALA A 128 13.53 22.46 -28.04
N ARG A 129 13.26 23.77 -28.12
CA ARG A 129 14.27 24.78 -28.39
C ARG A 129 15.17 24.94 -27.16
N VAL A 130 16.45 24.61 -27.30
CA VAL A 130 17.48 24.73 -26.27
C VAL A 130 18.52 25.79 -26.66
N GLN A 131 19.36 26.20 -25.71
CA GLN A 131 20.47 27.11 -25.99
C GLN A 131 21.47 26.47 -26.96
N GLU A 132 22.11 27.28 -27.82
CA GLU A 132 23.08 26.79 -28.80
C GLU A 132 24.22 26.01 -28.11
N GLY A 133 24.38 24.74 -28.49
CA GLY A 133 25.39 23.83 -27.93
C GLY A 133 24.86 22.83 -26.88
N ALA A 134 23.63 22.99 -26.39
CA ALA A 134 22.99 22.01 -25.51
C ALA A 134 22.30 20.89 -26.32
N GLU A 135 22.36 19.65 -25.84
CA GLU A 135 21.65 18.53 -26.45
C GLU A 135 20.14 18.62 -26.18
N VAL A 136 19.32 18.40 -27.21
CA VAL A 136 17.86 18.36 -27.06
C VAL A 136 17.47 17.04 -26.43
N THR A 137 16.88 17.10 -25.23
CA THR A 137 16.42 15.92 -24.48
C THR A 137 14.89 15.72 -24.52
N ASP A 138 14.14 16.75 -24.93
CA ASP A 138 12.68 16.75 -24.98
C ASP A 138 12.18 16.70 -26.43
N TYR A 139 11.74 15.52 -26.84
CA TYR A 139 11.07 15.27 -28.11
C TYR A 139 9.63 14.86 -27.86
N ARG A 140 8.69 15.50 -28.54
CA ARG A 140 7.24 15.24 -28.39
C ARG A 140 6.59 15.01 -29.74
N PHE A 141 5.71 14.03 -29.80
CA PHE A 141 4.72 13.97 -30.86
C PHE A 141 3.53 14.87 -30.50
N PHE A 142 3.19 15.77 -31.42
CA PHE A 142 2.00 16.59 -31.37
C PHE A 142 1.05 16.14 -32.47
N ILE A 143 -0.07 15.54 -32.09
CA ILE A 143 -1.17 15.26 -33.02
C ILE A 143 -2.18 16.38 -32.95
N ARG A 144 -2.56 16.88 -34.12
CA ARG A 144 -3.44 18.01 -34.31
C ARG A 144 -4.49 17.63 -35.36
N ALA A 145 -5.77 17.62 -35.01
CA ALA A 145 -6.84 17.29 -35.95
C ALA A 145 -7.97 18.32 -35.94
N ILE A 146 -8.50 18.65 -37.12
CA ILE A 146 -9.69 19.50 -37.30
C ILE A 146 -10.83 18.64 -37.79
N ILE A 147 -11.94 18.69 -37.09
CA ILE A 147 -13.13 17.90 -37.38
C ILE A 147 -14.17 18.82 -37.98
N ARG A 148 -14.58 18.50 -39.20
CA ARG A 148 -15.56 19.26 -39.97
C ARG A 148 -16.71 18.35 -40.33
N HIS A 149 -17.89 18.73 -39.86
CA HIS A 149 -19.15 18.08 -40.16
C HIS A 149 -20.26 19.14 -40.21
N SER A 150 -21.42 18.81 -40.79
CA SER A 150 -22.60 19.67 -40.68
C SER A 150 -23.04 19.82 -39.22
N ASP A 151 -23.52 21.01 -38.85
CA ASP A 151 -24.08 21.26 -37.52
C ASP A 151 -25.23 20.29 -37.21
N LEU A 152 -25.25 19.81 -35.96
CA LEU A 152 -26.23 18.85 -35.47
C LEU A 152 -27.32 19.59 -34.70
N ILE A 153 -28.57 19.34 -35.07
CA ILE A 153 -29.73 20.12 -34.59
C ILE A 153 -30.38 19.47 -33.35
N THR A 154 -30.21 18.16 -33.14
CA THR A 154 -30.80 17.43 -32.01
C THR A 154 -29.76 17.09 -30.94
N LYS A 155 -30.22 16.96 -29.68
CA LYS A 155 -29.36 16.62 -28.53
C LYS A 155 -28.83 15.19 -28.63
N GLU A 156 -29.67 14.27 -29.10
CA GLU A 156 -29.38 12.85 -29.21
C GLU A 156 -28.32 12.60 -30.30
N ALA A 157 -28.50 13.19 -31.48
CA ALA A 157 -27.51 13.09 -32.56
C ALA A 157 -26.19 13.77 -32.18
N SER A 158 -26.24 14.89 -31.45
CA SER A 158 -25.05 15.58 -30.93
C SER A 158 -24.22 14.69 -29.99
N PHE A 159 -24.89 13.92 -29.12
CA PHE A 159 -24.23 13.03 -28.16
C PHE A 159 -23.63 11.80 -28.81
N GLU A 160 -24.42 11.11 -29.63
CA GLU A 160 -23.97 9.91 -30.35
C GLU A 160 -22.82 10.23 -31.32
N TYR A 161 -22.90 11.38 -32.01
CA TYR A 161 -21.84 11.86 -32.88
C TYR A 161 -20.53 12.10 -32.12
N LEU A 162 -20.58 12.83 -31.00
CA LEU A 162 -19.38 13.13 -30.22
C LEU A 162 -18.70 11.87 -29.70
N GLN A 163 -19.48 10.91 -29.24
CA GLN A 163 -18.97 9.64 -28.73
C GLN A 163 -18.32 8.83 -29.85
N ASN A 164 -19.04 8.58 -30.96
CA ASN A 164 -18.55 7.73 -32.05
C ASN A 164 -17.40 8.38 -32.82
N GLU A 165 -17.50 9.65 -33.17
CA GLU A 165 -16.45 10.35 -33.92
C GLU A 165 -15.25 10.69 -33.04
N GLY A 166 -15.47 11.05 -31.77
CA GLY A 166 -14.39 11.27 -30.82
C GLY A 166 -13.57 10.00 -30.60
N GLU A 167 -14.24 8.86 -30.40
CA GLU A 167 -13.59 7.56 -30.24
C GLU A 167 -12.86 7.13 -31.52
N ARG A 168 -13.51 7.23 -32.69
CA ARG A 168 -12.88 6.92 -33.99
C ARG A 168 -11.60 7.72 -34.21
N LEU A 169 -11.63 9.02 -33.96
CA LEU A 169 -10.47 9.89 -34.17
C LEU A 169 -9.38 9.70 -33.13
N LEU A 170 -9.73 9.39 -31.89
CA LEU A 170 -8.73 9.05 -30.88
C LEU A 170 -7.99 7.77 -31.28
N LEU A 171 -8.70 6.76 -31.79
CA LEU A 171 -8.10 5.53 -32.29
C LEU A 171 -7.20 5.79 -33.51
N GLU A 172 -7.67 6.57 -34.49
CA GLU A 172 -6.86 6.96 -35.65
C GLU A 172 -5.60 7.73 -35.22
N ALA A 173 -5.70 8.62 -34.22
CA ALA A 173 -4.55 9.34 -33.68
C ALA A 173 -3.53 8.38 -33.05
N MET A 174 -4.02 7.39 -32.30
CA MET A 174 -3.19 6.41 -31.63
C MET A 174 -2.51 5.47 -32.61
N ASP A 175 -3.21 5.05 -33.67
CA ASP A 175 -2.64 4.23 -34.74
C ASP A 175 -1.51 4.98 -35.46
N GLU A 176 -1.72 6.25 -35.82
CA GLU A 176 -0.67 7.09 -36.44
C GLU A 176 0.52 7.33 -35.49
N LEU A 177 0.29 7.47 -34.18
CA LEU A 177 1.38 7.49 -33.19
C LEU A 177 2.16 6.17 -33.19
N GLU A 178 1.49 5.02 -33.20
CA GLU A 178 2.15 3.71 -33.20
C GLU A 178 3.06 3.52 -34.41
N VAL A 179 2.60 3.96 -35.60
CA VAL A 179 3.43 3.96 -36.81
C VAL A 179 4.63 4.90 -36.64
N ALA A 180 4.42 6.10 -36.12
CA ALA A 180 5.50 7.06 -35.91
C ALA A 180 6.53 6.60 -34.87
N PHE A 181 6.10 5.93 -33.81
CA PHE A 181 6.97 5.30 -32.80
C PHE A 181 7.86 4.21 -33.41
N SER A 182 7.35 3.48 -34.41
CA SER A 182 8.11 2.40 -35.08
C SER A 182 9.14 2.94 -36.08
N ASN A 183 8.84 4.06 -36.74
CA ASN A 183 9.68 4.63 -37.81
C ASN A 183 10.73 5.65 -37.33
N THR A 184 10.62 6.14 -36.09
CA THR A 184 11.47 7.22 -35.60
C THR A 184 12.54 6.69 -34.64
N SER A 185 13.81 7.11 -34.82
CA SER A 185 14.92 6.70 -33.93
C SER A 185 14.98 7.47 -32.61
N VAL A 186 14.31 8.63 -32.52
CA VAL A 186 14.29 9.47 -31.31
C VAL A 186 13.22 9.01 -30.34
N ARG A 187 13.60 8.95 -29.06
CA ARG A 187 12.68 8.61 -27.97
C ARG A 187 11.83 9.83 -27.65
N THR A 188 10.51 9.73 -27.85
CA THR A 188 9.57 10.79 -27.47
C THR A 188 9.02 10.56 -26.07
N ASP A 189 8.85 11.67 -25.33
CA ASP A 189 8.31 11.71 -23.98
C ASP A 189 7.27 12.84 -23.93
N CYS A 190 6.15 12.68 -23.23
CA CYS A 190 5.12 13.71 -23.07
C CYS A 190 4.34 14.09 -24.34
N ASN A 191 3.88 13.09 -25.09
CA ASN A 191 3.11 13.31 -26.32
C ASN A 191 1.78 14.04 -26.05
N HIS A 192 1.35 14.82 -27.03
CA HIS A 192 0.18 15.70 -26.93
C HIS A 192 -0.82 15.43 -28.06
N ILE A 193 -2.09 15.30 -27.71
CA ILE A 193 -3.18 15.15 -28.68
C ILE A 193 -4.09 16.38 -28.60
N PHE A 194 -4.40 16.99 -29.73
CA PHE A 194 -5.34 18.10 -29.84
C PHE A 194 -6.41 17.82 -30.89
N LEU A 195 -7.65 17.78 -30.45
CA LEU A 195 -8.82 17.57 -31.29
C LEU A 195 -9.69 18.83 -31.28
N ASN A 196 -9.92 19.42 -32.45
CA ASN A 196 -10.76 20.61 -32.60
C ASN A 196 -12.05 20.27 -33.33
N PHE A 197 -13.16 20.24 -32.59
CA PHE A 197 -14.52 20.08 -33.10
C PHE A 197 -15.08 21.45 -33.46
N VAL A 198 -15.09 21.73 -34.76
CA VAL A 198 -15.64 22.96 -35.33
C VAL A 198 -17.18 23.03 -35.24
N PRO A 199 -17.95 21.93 -35.49
CA PRO A 199 -19.40 21.96 -35.44
C PRO A 199 -19.92 22.38 -34.06
N THR A 200 -21.06 23.06 -34.03
CA THR A 200 -21.71 23.41 -32.76
C THR A 200 -22.68 22.31 -32.34
N VAL A 201 -22.49 21.75 -31.14
CA VAL A 201 -23.33 20.67 -30.60
C VAL A 201 -24.21 21.15 -29.46
N ILE A 202 -25.34 20.49 -29.21
CA ILE A 202 -26.24 20.82 -28.08
C ILE A 202 -26.02 19.82 -26.94
N MET A 203 -25.24 20.21 -25.92
CA MET A 203 -24.91 19.33 -24.78
C MET A 203 -24.59 20.10 -23.50
N ASP A 204 -24.79 19.44 -22.36
CA ASP A 204 -24.29 19.88 -21.06
C ASP A 204 -22.80 19.51 -20.90
N PRO A 205 -21.92 20.45 -20.52
CA PRO A 205 -20.50 20.18 -20.32
C PRO A 205 -20.17 19.07 -19.31
N SER A 206 -21.00 18.86 -18.29
CA SER A 206 -20.80 17.77 -17.31
C SER A 206 -20.84 16.38 -17.97
N LYS A 207 -21.72 16.19 -18.95
CA LYS A 207 -21.82 14.93 -19.72
C LYS A 207 -20.63 14.72 -20.66
N ILE A 208 -20.01 15.80 -21.13
CA ILE A 208 -18.78 15.73 -21.94
C ILE A 208 -17.64 15.19 -21.07
N GLU A 209 -17.51 15.69 -19.85
CA GLU A 209 -16.50 15.21 -18.90
C GLU A 209 -16.67 13.71 -18.61
N GLU A 210 -17.90 13.25 -18.32
CA GLU A 210 -18.20 11.84 -18.07
C GLU A 210 -17.89 10.95 -19.30
N SER A 211 -18.30 11.38 -20.49
CA SER A 211 -18.05 10.67 -21.74
C SER A 211 -16.55 10.55 -22.02
N VAL A 212 -15.80 11.65 -21.93
CA VAL A 212 -14.34 11.65 -22.13
C VAL A 212 -13.63 10.81 -21.08
N ARG A 213 -14.03 10.90 -19.81
CA ARG A 213 -13.49 10.06 -18.74
C ARG A 213 -13.68 8.58 -19.05
N SER A 214 -14.87 8.18 -19.49
CA SER A 214 -15.14 6.77 -19.88
C SER A 214 -14.27 6.31 -21.06
N MET A 215 -14.02 7.19 -22.04
CA MET A 215 -13.18 6.89 -23.20
C MET A 215 -11.71 6.76 -22.81
N VAL A 216 -11.16 7.68 -22.01
CA VAL A 216 -9.76 7.61 -21.55
C VAL A 216 -9.53 6.38 -20.67
N MET A 217 -10.47 6.04 -19.77
CA MET A 217 -10.34 4.83 -18.93
C MET A 217 -10.35 3.54 -19.76
N ARG A 218 -11.12 3.50 -20.86
CA ARG A 218 -11.14 2.35 -21.80
C ARG A 218 -9.81 2.17 -22.53
N TYR A 219 -9.15 3.27 -22.92
CA TYR A 219 -7.93 3.25 -23.74
C TYR A 219 -6.64 3.62 -22.99
N GLY A 220 -6.71 3.78 -21.66
CA GLY A 220 -5.63 4.32 -20.84
C GLY A 220 -4.31 3.56 -20.98
N SER A 221 -4.35 2.23 -21.03
CA SER A 221 -3.15 1.40 -21.20
C SER A 221 -2.42 1.65 -22.53
N ARG A 222 -3.16 1.94 -23.59
CA ARG A 222 -2.61 2.22 -24.92
C ARG A 222 -2.12 3.67 -25.02
N LEU A 223 -2.84 4.63 -24.44
CA LEU A 223 -2.39 6.02 -24.29
C LEU A 223 -1.08 6.12 -23.47
N TRP A 224 -0.97 5.29 -22.42
CA TRP A 224 0.23 5.16 -21.60
C TRP A 224 1.41 4.59 -22.38
N LYS A 225 1.21 3.51 -23.14
CA LYS A 225 2.23 2.95 -24.04
C LYS A 225 2.75 3.99 -25.04
N LEU A 226 1.84 4.83 -25.55
CA LEU A 226 2.14 5.93 -26.46
C LEU A 226 2.65 7.18 -25.74
N ARG A 227 2.85 7.14 -24.42
CA ARG A 227 3.38 8.24 -23.60
C ARG A 227 2.64 9.56 -23.78
N VAL A 228 1.31 9.48 -23.98
CA VAL A 228 0.45 10.66 -24.08
C VAL A 228 0.25 11.24 -22.69
N LEU A 229 0.88 12.38 -22.43
CA LEU A 229 0.81 13.08 -21.14
C LEU A 229 -0.40 14.01 -21.08
N GLN A 230 -0.66 14.69 -22.20
CA GLN A 230 -1.65 15.75 -22.28
C GLN A 230 -2.55 15.52 -23.49
N ALA A 231 -3.85 15.74 -23.31
CA ALA A 231 -4.79 15.77 -24.42
C ALA A 231 -5.74 16.97 -24.27
N GLU A 232 -6.11 17.55 -25.40
CA GLU A 232 -6.97 18.71 -25.47
C GLU A 232 -8.09 18.50 -26.46
N LEU A 233 -9.30 18.83 -26.02
CA LEU A 233 -10.50 18.79 -26.83
C LEU A 233 -11.12 20.18 -26.83
N LYS A 234 -11.25 20.79 -28.02
CA LYS A 234 -11.97 22.05 -28.22
C LYS A 234 -13.29 21.76 -28.90
N ILE A 235 -14.40 22.24 -28.31
CA ILE A 235 -15.73 22.04 -28.86
C ILE A 235 -16.63 23.25 -28.61
N ASN A 236 -17.47 23.58 -29.59
CA ASN A 236 -18.49 24.60 -29.46
C ASN A 236 -19.80 23.97 -28.97
N ILE A 237 -20.31 24.40 -27.82
CA ILE A 237 -21.56 23.87 -27.25
C ILE A 237 -22.66 24.93 -27.19
N ARG A 238 -23.92 24.48 -27.26
CA ARG A 238 -25.10 25.26 -26.88
C ARG A 238 -25.89 24.49 -25.82
N LEU A 239 -26.38 25.20 -24.79
CA LEU A 239 -27.23 24.57 -23.77
C LEU A 239 -28.68 24.34 -24.26
N THR A 240 -29.14 25.18 -25.20
CA THR A 240 -30.47 25.15 -25.81
C THR A 240 -30.39 25.35 -27.32
N THR A 241 -31.41 24.94 -28.07
CA THR A 241 -31.48 25.07 -29.54
C THR A 241 -31.32 26.51 -30.03
N THR A 242 -31.78 27.49 -29.24
CA THR A 242 -31.71 28.93 -29.52
C THR A 242 -30.59 29.65 -28.75
N GLY A 243 -29.77 28.93 -27.98
CA GLY A 243 -28.70 29.50 -27.16
C GLY A 243 -27.47 29.93 -27.97
N ASN A 244 -26.68 30.83 -27.38
CA ASN A 244 -25.39 31.22 -27.94
C ASN A 244 -24.38 30.06 -27.86
N ALA A 245 -23.54 29.95 -28.88
CA ALA A 245 -22.44 28.99 -28.87
C ALA A 245 -21.36 29.42 -27.87
N ILE A 246 -20.94 28.47 -27.04
CA ILE A 246 -19.90 28.64 -26.03
C ILE A 246 -18.74 27.73 -26.40
N PRO A 247 -17.55 28.26 -26.71
CA PRO A 247 -16.35 27.46 -26.88
C PRO A 247 -15.92 26.90 -25.53
N ILE A 248 -15.97 25.57 -25.42
CA ILE A 248 -15.50 24.82 -24.26
C ILE A 248 -14.23 24.09 -24.66
N ARG A 249 -13.27 24.13 -23.75
CA ARG A 249 -12.00 23.44 -23.87
C ARG A 249 -11.81 22.51 -22.71
N LEU A 250 -11.58 21.25 -23.03
CA LEU A 250 -11.30 20.21 -22.07
C LEU A 250 -9.81 19.89 -22.16
N PHE A 251 -9.12 19.96 -21.02
CA PHE A 251 -7.70 19.70 -20.87
C PHE A 251 -7.54 18.48 -19.98
N LEU A 252 -6.89 17.45 -20.51
CA LEU A 252 -6.60 16.18 -19.85
C LEU A 252 -5.12 16.15 -19.56
N THR A 253 -4.75 15.88 -18.31
CA THR A 253 -3.35 15.70 -17.91
C THR A 253 -3.21 14.47 -17.05
N ASN A 254 -2.29 13.58 -17.42
CA ASN A 254 -1.92 12.42 -16.63
C ASN A 254 -0.46 12.54 -16.17
N GLU A 255 -0.16 13.52 -15.32
CA GLU A 255 1.22 13.81 -14.92
C GLU A 255 1.87 12.69 -14.11
N SER A 256 1.11 12.11 -13.19
CA SER A 256 1.60 11.12 -12.24
C SER A 256 1.51 9.68 -12.77
N GLY A 257 0.72 9.45 -13.83
CA GLY A 257 0.57 8.19 -14.54
C GLY A 257 -0.61 7.32 -14.10
N TYR A 258 -1.19 7.61 -12.95
CA TYR A 258 -2.31 6.87 -12.35
C TYR A 258 -3.56 7.73 -12.12
N TYR A 259 -3.43 9.06 -12.20
CA TYR A 259 -4.55 9.99 -12.03
C TYR A 259 -4.73 10.84 -13.28
N LEU A 260 -5.89 10.69 -13.91
CA LEU A 260 -6.30 11.55 -15.00
C LEU A 260 -6.98 12.80 -14.42
N ASP A 261 -6.28 13.92 -14.48
CA ASP A 261 -6.89 15.22 -14.19
C ASP A 261 -7.63 15.73 -15.43
N ILE A 262 -8.93 15.99 -15.27
CA ILE A 262 -9.77 16.62 -16.29
C ILE A 262 -10.14 18.01 -15.81
N SER A 263 -9.74 19.01 -16.60
CA SER A 263 -10.04 20.41 -16.35
C SER A 263 -10.84 20.98 -17.52
N LEU A 264 -12.00 21.57 -17.20
CA LEU A 264 -12.89 22.18 -18.17
C LEU A 264 -12.76 23.71 -18.13
N TYR A 265 -12.64 24.33 -19.29
CA TYR A 265 -12.50 25.77 -19.45
C TYR A 265 -13.50 26.31 -20.46
N LYS A 266 -13.97 27.52 -20.21
CA LYS A 266 -14.66 28.38 -21.15
C LYS A 266 -13.68 29.40 -21.69
N GLU A 267 -13.66 29.60 -23.00
CA GLU A 267 -12.90 30.68 -23.61
C GLU A 267 -13.70 31.99 -23.48
N VAL A 268 -13.19 32.95 -22.70
CA VAL A 268 -13.87 34.22 -22.40
C VAL A 268 -12.98 35.38 -22.80
N THR A 269 -13.56 36.40 -23.42
CA THR A 269 -12.85 37.64 -23.71
C THR A 269 -12.77 38.48 -22.44
N ASP A 270 -11.55 38.76 -21.97
CA ASP A 270 -11.34 39.69 -20.87
C ASP A 270 -11.79 41.10 -21.30
N PRO A 271 -12.72 41.74 -20.56
CA PRO A 271 -13.20 43.08 -20.89
C PRO A 271 -12.10 44.15 -20.89
N THR A 272 -11.00 43.94 -20.17
CA THR A 272 -9.91 44.93 -20.01
C THR A 272 -8.89 44.84 -21.13
N SER A 273 -8.31 43.65 -21.34
CA SER A 273 -7.26 43.41 -22.35
C SER A 273 -7.81 43.13 -23.75
N ARG A 274 -9.11 42.83 -23.88
CA ARG A 274 -9.76 42.28 -25.10
C ARG A 274 -9.12 40.99 -25.61
N GLN A 275 -8.28 40.33 -24.81
CA GLN A 275 -7.69 39.05 -25.15
C GLN A 275 -8.57 37.91 -24.63
N ILE A 276 -8.53 36.77 -25.31
CA ILE A 276 -9.32 35.60 -24.92
C ILE A 276 -8.50 34.76 -23.94
N MET A 277 -9.09 34.48 -22.78
CA MET A 277 -8.48 33.75 -21.68
C MET A 277 -9.28 32.49 -21.33
N PHE A 278 -8.61 31.54 -20.68
CA PHE A 278 -9.24 30.36 -20.12
C PHE A 278 -9.86 30.67 -18.76
N GLN A 279 -11.19 30.52 -18.65
CA GLN A 279 -11.90 30.57 -17.38
C GLN A 279 -12.38 29.17 -17.03
N SER A 280 -11.96 28.63 -15.88
CA SER A 280 -12.44 27.30 -15.45
C SER A 280 -13.96 27.26 -15.32
N TYR A 281 -14.54 26.15 -15.76
CA TYR A 281 -15.97 25.91 -15.73
C TYR A 281 -16.32 25.02 -14.53
N GLY A 282 -17.10 25.55 -13.57
CA GLY A 282 -17.44 24.87 -12.31
C GLY A 282 -16.61 25.34 -11.12
N ASP A 283 -16.66 24.58 -10.01
CA ASP A 283 -15.99 24.95 -8.73
C ASP A 283 -14.48 24.65 -8.72
N LYS A 284 -14.01 23.80 -9.64
CA LYS A 284 -12.60 23.40 -9.73
C LYS A 284 -11.82 24.42 -10.56
N GLN A 285 -10.83 25.07 -9.96
CA GLN A 285 -9.84 25.87 -10.71
C GLN A 285 -8.76 24.94 -11.27
N GLY A 286 -8.68 24.85 -12.58
CA GLY A 286 -7.66 24.05 -13.29
C GLY A 286 -6.37 24.84 -13.57
N PRO A 287 -5.28 24.17 -13.98
CA PRO A 287 -3.95 24.77 -14.16
C PRO A 287 -3.88 25.90 -15.20
N LEU A 288 -4.78 25.93 -16.19
CA LEU A 288 -4.81 26.97 -17.22
C LEU A 288 -5.71 28.16 -16.84
N HIS A 289 -6.30 28.18 -15.65
CA HIS A 289 -7.20 29.27 -15.23
C HIS A 289 -6.49 30.62 -15.29
N GLY A 290 -7.09 31.60 -15.96
CA GLY A 290 -6.53 32.94 -16.08
C GLY A 290 -5.49 33.11 -17.20
N MET A 291 -5.06 32.02 -17.84
CA MET A 291 -4.05 32.05 -18.90
C MET A 291 -4.66 32.44 -20.25
N LEU A 292 -3.85 33.03 -21.14
CA LEU A 292 -4.25 33.37 -22.51
C LEU A 292 -4.30 32.12 -23.39
N ILE A 293 -5.17 32.08 -24.40
CA ILE A 293 -5.27 30.93 -25.32
C ILE A 293 -3.97 30.66 -26.06
N ASN A 294 -3.21 31.71 -26.39
CA ASN A 294 -1.95 31.59 -27.13
C ASN A 294 -0.74 31.22 -26.25
N THR A 295 -0.95 30.86 -24.97
CA THR A 295 0.12 30.48 -24.06
C THR A 295 0.88 29.25 -24.61
N PRO A 296 2.20 29.34 -24.86
CA PRO A 296 3.00 28.22 -25.32
C PRO A 296 3.08 27.08 -24.32
N TYR A 297 3.19 25.84 -24.81
CA TYR A 297 3.48 24.69 -23.98
C TYR A 297 4.89 24.79 -23.41
N VAL A 298 5.01 24.46 -22.12
CA VAL A 298 6.28 24.44 -21.40
C VAL A 298 7.09 23.22 -21.84
N THR A 299 8.41 23.41 -21.97
CA THR A 299 9.38 22.35 -22.21
C THR A 299 9.51 21.43 -20.99
N LYS A 300 10.21 20.31 -21.11
CA LYS A 300 10.33 19.33 -20.02
C LYS A 300 11.10 19.90 -18.83
N ASP A 301 10.42 20.05 -17.70
CA ASP A 301 11.01 20.50 -16.44
C ASP A 301 11.72 19.34 -15.70
N LEU A 302 12.62 19.67 -14.76
CA LEU A 302 13.40 18.70 -13.98
C LEU A 302 12.52 17.65 -13.29
N LEU A 303 11.38 18.07 -12.73
CA LEU A 303 10.40 17.20 -12.10
C LEU A 303 9.87 16.14 -13.07
N GLN A 304 9.54 16.54 -14.31
CA GLN A 304 9.02 15.62 -15.32
C GLN A 304 10.11 14.65 -15.81
N ALA A 305 11.37 15.09 -15.86
CA ALA A 305 12.49 14.20 -16.14
C ALA A 305 12.65 13.11 -15.07
N LYS A 306 12.59 13.47 -13.78
CA LYS A 306 12.62 12.50 -12.68
C LYS A 306 11.40 11.57 -12.68
N ARG A 307 10.18 12.09 -12.90
CA ARG A 307 8.96 11.27 -13.06
C ARG A 307 9.14 10.18 -14.12
N PHE A 308 9.68 10.55 -15.27
CA PHE A 308 9.88 9.62 -16.35
C PHE A 308 10.94 8.54 -16.05
N GLN A 309 12.00 8.90 -15.32
CA GLN A 309 13.00 7.92 -14.86
C GLN A 309 12.37 6.89 -13.93
N ALA A 310 11.55 7.32 -12.96
CA ALA A 310 10.80 6.43 -12.08
C ALA A 310 9.82 5.53 -12.86
N GLN A 311 9.04 6.11 -13.78
CA GLN A 311 8.07 5.38 -14.60
C GLN A 311 8.73 4.34 -15.52
N THR A 312 9.92 4.63 -16.06
CA THR A 312 10.69 3.66 -16.86
C THR A 312 11.12 2.45 -16.04
N LEU A 313 11.29 2.61 -14.73
CA LEU A 313 11.57 1.53 -13.79
C LEU A 313 10.29 0.85 -13.26
N GLY A 314 9.12 1.27 -13.71
CA GLY A 314 7.83 0.70 -13.33
C GLY A 314 7.33 1.13 -11.94
N THR A 315 7.65 2.36 -11.51
CA THR A 315 7.24 2.90 -10.20
C THR A 315 6.82 4.36 -10.29
N THR A 316 6.06 4.80 -9.29
CA THR A 316 5.67 6.19 -9.09
C THR A 316 6.82 7.02 -8.54
N TYR A 317 6.95 8.27 -9.00
CA TYR A 317 7.95 9.18 -8.47
C TYR A 317 7.63 9.61 -7.04
N VAL A 318 8.67 9.79 -6.21
CA VAL A 318 8.53 9.92 -4.75
C VAL A 318 7.61 11.07 -4.31
N TYR A 319 7.66 12.22 -4.98
CA TYR A 319 6.82 13.38 -4.65
C TYR A 319 5.37 13.27 -5.13
N ASP A 320 5.03 12.24 -5.90
CA ASP A 320 3.67 11.99 -6.35
C ASP A 320 2.89 11.12 -5.34
N PHE A 321 3.56 10.41 -4.41
CA PHE A 321 2.88 9.61 -3.37
C PHE A 321 1.93 10.41 -2.47
N PRO A 322 2.24 11.63 -1.98
CA PRO A 322 1.29 12.42 -1.20
C PRO A 322 -0.05 12.64 -1.92
N GLU A 323 -0.02 12.90 -3.23
CA GLU A 323 -1.26 13.04 -4.00
C GLU A 323 -1.96 11.69 -4.18
N MET A 324 -1.21 10.60 -4.35
CA MET A 324 -1.76 9.24 -4.36
C MET A 324 -2.51 8.91 -3.05
N PHE A 325 -1.95 9.26 -1.89
CA PHE A 325 -2.63 9.13 -0.59
C PHE A 325 -3.90 9.97 -0.53
N ARG A 326 -3.89 11.20 -1.06
CA ARG A 326 -5.08 12.06 -1.13
C ARG A 326 -6.19 11.41 -1.94
N GLN A 327 -5.88 10.88 -3.12
CA GLN A 327 -6.85 10.22 -3.99
C GLN A 327 -7.37 8.90 -3.38
N ALA A 328 -6.50 8.12 -2.74
CA ALA A 328 -6.90 6.90 -2.05
C ALA A 328 -7.81 7.20 -0.84
N LEU A 329 -7.60 8.31 -0.13
CA LEU A 329 -8.52 8.79 0.91
C LEU A 329 -9.89 9.16 0.33
N PHE A 330 -9.95 9.86 -0.81
CA PHE A 330 -11.22 10.14 -1.48
C PHE A 330 -11.95 8.85 -1.88
N LYS A 331 -11.23 7.84 -2.38
CA LYS A 331 -11.78 6.50 -2.67
C LYS A 331 -12.32 5.83 -1.40
N LEU A 332 -11.63 5.97 -0.26
CA LEU A 332 -12.03 5.38 1.02
C LEU A 332 -13.29 6.03 1.61
N TRP A 333 -13.46 7.36 1.48
CA TRP A 333 -14.68 8.05 1.88
C TRP A 333 -15.90 7.68 1.03
N GLY A 334 -15.67 7.29 -0.23
CA GLY A 334 -16.73 6.98 -1.19
C GLY A 334 -17.50 8.23 -1.67
N PRO A 335 -18.48 8.06 -2.56
CA PRO A 335 -19.30 9.16 -3.08
C PRO A 335 -20.27 9.68 -1.99
N GLY A 336 -20.09 10.93 -1.53
CA GLY A 336 -21.04 11.59 -0.63
C GLY A 336 -20.57 12.93 -0.04
N ASP A 337 -21.51 13.74 0.46
CA ASP A 337 -21.27 15.10 0.99
C ASP A 337 -20.52 15.15 2.34
N LYS A 338 -20.19 13.99 2.93
CA LYS A 338 -19.50 13.90 4.23
C LYS A 338 -17.98 14.01 4.13
N CYS A 339 -17.41 13.96 2.93
CA CYS A 339 -15.97 14.01 2.72
C CYS A 339 -15.42 15.43 2.97
N PRO A 340 -14.43 15.62 3.86
CA PRO A 340 -13.78 16.91 4.05
C PRO A 340 -13.08 17.39 2.78
N LYS A 341 -13.07 18.70 2.50
CA LYS A 341 -12.28 19.24 1.38
C LYS A 341 -10.76 19.15 1.63
N ASP A 342 -10.33 19.08 2.89
CA ASP A 342 -8.93 19.00 3.32
C ASP A 342 -8.52 17.60 3.83
N VAL A 343 -8.81 16.55 3.06
CA VAL A 343 -8.56 15.14 3.47
C VAL A 343 -7.11 14.84 3.87
N LEU A 344 -6.13 15.59 3.34
CA LEU A 344 -4.71 15.39 3.59
C LEU A 344 -3.97 16.73 3.70
N MET A 345 -3.24 16.88 4.80
CA MET A 345 -2.15 17.82 4.97
C MET A 345 -0.83 17.05 4.96
N CYS A 346 0.13 17.50 4.18
CA CYS A 346 1.45 16.87 4.06
C CYS A 346 2.53 17.93 4.28
N THR A 347 3.55 17.59 5.06
CA THR A 347 4.72 18.44 5.30
C THR A 347 5.97 17.59 5.17
N GLU A 348 6.97 18.08 4.44
CA GLU A 348 8.22 17.36 4.25
C GLU A 348 9.11 17.49 5.49
N LEU A 349 9.86 16.42 5.78
CA LEU A 349 10.82 16.32 6.87
C LEU A 349 12.23 16.25 6.26
N VAL A 350 13.09 17.18 6.65
CA VAL A 350 14.45 17.34 6.11
C VAL A 350 15.43 17.50 7.26
N LEU A 351 16.70 17.11 7.05
CA LEU A 351 17.76 17.34 8.03
C LEU A 351 18.32 18.76 7.90
N ASP A 352 18.49 19.44 9.03
CA ASP A 352 19.28 20.67 9.11
C ASP A 352 20.80 20.36 9.10
N PRO A 353 21.68 21.38 9.01
CA PRO A 353 23.14 21.17 9.04
C PRO A 353 23.67 20.49 10.31
N GLU A 354 22.90 20.50 11.41
CA GLU A 354 23.21 19.81 12.66
C GLU A 354 22.58 18.39 12.74
N ALA A 355 22.09 17.86 11.62
CA ALA A 355 21.42 16.56 11.50
C ALA A 355 20.15 16.42 12.37
N ARG A 356 19.45 17.52 12.63
CA ARG A 356 18.14 17.51 13.30
C ARG A 356 17.02 17.56 12.28
N LEU A 357 15.94 16.84 12.55
CA LEU A 357 14.79 16.78 11.67
C LEU A 357 13.94 18.06 11.80
N VAL A 358 13.71 18.75 10.69
CA VAL A 358 12.89 19.95 10.59
C VAL A 358 11.77 19.79 9.57
N GLN A 359 10.64 20.43 9.83
CA GLN A 359 9.53 20.50 8.88
C GLN A 359 9.77 21.63 7.89
N MET A 360 9.72 21.33 6.60
CA MET A 360 9.97 22.28 5.53
C MET A 360 8.95 22.12 4.40
N ASN A 361 8.54 23.24 3.80
CA ASN A 361 7.74 23.26 2.58
C ASN A 361 8.63 23.76 1.45
N ARG A 362 9.34 22.83 0.78
CA ARG A 362 10.16 23.11 -0.40
C ARG A 362 9.47 22.66 -1.68
N LEU A 363 10.04 23.04 -2.83
CA LEU A 363 9.54 22.61 -4.13
C LEU A 363 9.79 21.11 -4.34
N PRO A 364 8.86 20.36 -4.94
CA PRO A 364 9.09 18.97 -5.31
C PRO A 364 10.33 18.80 -6.20
N ALA A 365 11.00 17.65 -6.07
CA ALA A 365 12.25 17.29 -6.75
C ALA A 365 13.53 18.03 -6.31
N ASP A 366 13.45 18.92 -5.32
CA ASP A 366 14.57 19.68 -4.76
C ASP A 366 15.23 18.96 -3.56
N ASN A 367 15.21 17.63 -3.55
CA ASN A 367 15.86 16.81 -2.53
C ASN A 367 17.36 16.64 -2.80
N ASP A 368 18.16 16.93 -1.77
CA ASP A 368 19.62 16.78 -1.78
C ASP A 368 20.09 15.35 -1.52
N VAL A 369 19.22 14.51 -0.94
CA VAL A 369 19.50 13.13 -0.56
C VAL A 369 18.54 12.17 -1.26
N GLY A 370 18.96 10.91 -1.44
CA GLY A 370 18.17 9.85 -2.07
C GLY A 370 17.00 9.30 -1.24
N MET A 371 16.58 10.02 -0.20
CA MET A 371 15.51 9.65 0.72
C MET A 371 14.62 10.88 0.97
N VAL A 372 13.31 10.68 1.05
CA VAL A 372 12.33 11.73 1.35
C VAL A 372 11.42 11.24 2.46
N ALA A 373 11.13 12.10 3.43
CA ALA A 373 10.22 11.79 4.53
C ALA A 373 9.10 12.83 4.63
N PHE A 374 7.90 12.39 4.95
CA PHE A 374 6.71 13.22 5.06
C PHE A 374 6.02 12.98 6.41
N ARG A 375 5.62 14.06 7.09
CA ARG A 375 4.59 14.03 8.13
C ARG A 375 3.25 14.26 7.46
N MET A 376 2.40 13.24 7.45
CA MET A 376 1.07 13.31 6.84
C MET A 376 0.00 13.31 7.92
N LYS A 377 -0.84 14.35 7.94
CA LYS A 377 -2.08 14.38 8.71
C LYS A 377 -3.26 14.09 7.77
N MET A 378 -3.78 12.89 7.89
CA MET A 378 -4.85 12.33 7.05
C MET A 378 -6.16 12.31 7.81
N LYS A 379 -7.29 12.61 7.14
CA LYS A 379 -8.64 12.52 7.72
C LYS A 379 -9.43 11.38 7.07
N PRO A 380 -9.24 10.13 7.51
CA PRO A 380 -10.03 9.01 7.01
C PRO A 380 -11.40 8.93 7.74
N PRO A 381 -12.37 8.14 7.23
CA PRO A 381 -13.71 8.03 7.83
C PRO A 381 -13.72 7.66 9.31
N GLU A 382 -12.79 6.81 9.75
CA GLU A 382 -12.66 6.36 11.14
C GLU A 382 -12.04 7.41 12.08
N PHE A 383 -11.32 8.40 11.54
CA PHE A 383 -10.76 9.52 12.29
C PHE A 383 -11.01 10.85 11.56
N PRO A 384 -12.24 11.40 11.60
CA PRO A 384 -12.59 12.63 10.87
C PRO A 384 -11.76 13.86 11.31
N ASP A 385 -11.32 13.90 12.57
CA ASP A 385 -10.45 14.98 13.11
C ASP A 385 -8.98 14.86 12.63
N GLY A 386 -8.64 13.70 12.08
CA GLY A 386 -7.34 13.37 11.52
C GLY A 386 -6.48 12.43 12.36
N ARG A 387 -5.63 11.67 11.68
CA ARG A 387 -4.53 10.86 12.21
C ARG A 387 -3.21 11.27 11.57
N GLU A 388 -2.11 11.10 12.30
CA GLU A 388 -0.77 11.38 11.79
C GLU A 388 -0.02 10.10 11.49
N VAL A 389 0.79 10.11 10.43
CA VAL A 389 1.66 9.02 10.00
C VAL A 389 2.94 9.61 9.44
N ILE A 390 4.08 8.98 9.72
CA ILE A 390 5.36 9.29 9.06
C ILE A 390 5.53 8.36 7.86
N VAL A 391 5.71 8.93 6.68
CA VAL A 391 5.95 8.19 5.44
C VAL A 391 7.38 8.45 4.99
N ILE A 392 8.17 7.40 4.81
CA ILE A 392 9.57 7.47 4.36
C ILE A 392 9.68 6.76 3.01
N CYS A 393 10.34 7.38 2.04
CA CYS A 393 10.40 6.88 0.67
C CYS A 393 11.80 7.06 0.06
N ASN A 394 12.28 6.07 -0.67
CA ASN A 394 13.48 6.24 -1.49
C ASN A 394 13.17 7.09 -2.74
N ASP A 395 14.09 7.98 -3.10
CA ASP A 395 14.10 8.57 -4.45
C ASP A 395 14.98 7.71 -5.37
N ILE A 396 14.36 6.81 -6.14
CA ILE A 396 15.07 5.92 -7.05
C ILE A 396 15.82 6.66 -8.18
N THR A 397 15.46 7.92 -8.44
CA THR A 397 16.12 8.76 -9.47
C THR A 397 17.44 9.35 -8.97
N HIS A 398 17.59 9.47 -7.66
CA HIS A 398 18.79 9.96 -7.02
C HIS A 398 19.72 8.79 -6.68
N MET A 399 20.85 8.67 -7.40
CA MET A 399 21.83 7.58 -7.20
C MET A 399 21.19 6.19 -7.05
N ILE A 400 20.25 5.86 -7.96
CA ILE A 400 19.50 4.59 -8.00
C ILE A 400 18.77 4.21 -6.70
N GLY A 401 18.47 5.20 -5.83
CA GLY A 401 17.87 5.00 -4.52
C GLY A 401 18.78 4.24 -3.56
N SER A 402 20.10 4.38 -3.69
CA SER A 402 21.07 3.71 -2.81
C SER A 402 21.18 4.39 -1.43
N PHE A 403 21.37 3.58 -0.39
CA PHE A 403 21.55 4.03 0.98
C PHE A 403 22.99 4.48 1.23
N GLY A 404 23.20 5.79 1.30
CA GLY A 404 24.41 6.42 1.86
C GLY A 404 24.17 6.94 3.28
N PRO A 405 25.19 7.55 3.92
CA PRO A 405 25.10 7.93 5.33
C PRO A 405 24.02 8.99 5.59
N HIS A 406 23.81 9.91 4.65
CA HIS A 406 22.77 10.94 4.77
C HIS A 406 21.36 10.37 4.58
N GLU A 407 21.18 9.39 3.69
CA GLU A 407 19.90 8.69 3.54
C GLU A 407 19.57 7.86 4.79
N ASP A 408 20.58 7.18 5.35
CA ASP A 408 20.47 6.42 6.59
C ASP A 408 20.09 7.34 7.77
N GLU A 409 20.75 8.50 7.90
CA GLU A 409 20.45 9.48 8.96
C GLU A 409 19.03 10.04 8.84
N LEU A 410 18.56 10.39 7.64
CA LEU A 410 17.20 10.89 7.45
C LEU A 410 16.16 9.81 7.82
N PHE A 411 16.39 8.58 7.39
CA PHE A 411 15.54 7.44 7.74
C PHE A 411 15.51 7.23 9.27
N LEU A 412 16.68 7.25 9.91
CA LEU A 412 16.84 7.10 11.36
C LEU A 412 16.02 8.15 12.10
N ARG A 413 16.25 9.44 11.83
CA ARG A 413 15.57 10.53 12.53
C ARG A 413 14.06 10.53 12.32
N ALA A 414 13.60 10.22 11.12
CA ALA A 414 12.17 10.10 10.83
C ALA A 414 11.53 8.90 11.58
N SER A 415 12.24 7.77 11.70
CA SER A 415 11.79 6.62 12.49
C SER A 415 11.77 6.92 13.99
N GLU A 416 12.82 7.56 14.51
CA GLU A 416 12.90 8.00 15.92
C GLU A 416 11.74 8.94 16.27
N LEU A 417 11.39 9.87 15.39
CA LEU A 417 10.24 10.76 15.57
C LEU A 417 8.92 9.97 15.63
N ALA A 418 8.70 9.04 14.69
CA ALA A 418 7.49 8.22 14.67
C ALA A 418 7.34 7.42 15.98
N ARG A 419 8.44 6.82 16.46
CA ARG A 419 8.50 6.06 17.71
C ARG A 419 8.26 6.95 18.94
N ALA A 420 8.91 8.11 18.99
CA ALA A 420 8.77 9.06 20.11
C ALA A 420 7.33 9.58 20.25
N GLU A 421 6.63 9.84 19.14
CA GLU A 421 5.22 10.25 19.14
C GLU A 421 4.24 9.06 19.21
N GLY A 422 4.74 7.83 19.06
CA GLY A 422 3.92 6.60 19.07
C GLY A 422 2.99 6.46 17.87
N ILE A 423 3.28 7.15 16.74
CA ILE A 423 2.46 7.15 15.52
C ILE A 423 2.98 6.12 14.50
N PRO A 424 2.12 5.61 13.59
CA PRO A 424 2.56 4.65 12.58
C PRO A 424 3.64 5.18 11.65
N ARG A 425 4.51 4.27 11.20
CA ARG A 425 5.55 4.52 10.19
C ARG A 425 5.29 3.67 8.95
N VAL A 426 5.22 4.32 7.79
CA VAL A 426 5.10 3.69 6.48
C VAL A 426 6.41 3.87 5.72
N TYR A 427 6.96 2.79 5.18
CA TYR A 427 8.16 2.81 4.34
C TYR A 427 7.83 2.36 2.92
N ILE A 428 8.04 3.22 1.93
CA ILE A 428 7.86 2.91 0.51
C ILE A 428 9.23 2.60 -0.10
N ALA A 429 9.47 1.33 -0.39
CA ALA A 429 10.77 0.79 -0.78
C ALA A 429 10.94 0.77 -2.30
N ALA A 430 11.95 1.51 -2.77
CA ALA A 430 12.40 1.55 -4.16
C ALA A 430 13.91 1.85 -4.21
N ASN A 431 14.75 0.85 -3.92
CA ASN A 431 16.18 1.03 -3.66
C ASN A 431 17.07 -0.01 -4.34
N SER A 432 18.37 0.26 -4.31
CA SER A 432 19.40 -0.64 -4.84
C SER A 432 20.40 -1.11 -3.76
N GLY A 433 19.98 -1.11 -2.50
CA GLY A 433 20.83 -1.47 -1.35
C GLY A 433 21.76 -0.34 -0.90
N ALA A 434 22.83 -0.71 -0.19
CA ALA A 434 23.85 0.25 0.24
C ALA A 434 24.56 0.88 -0.97
N ARG A 435 24.97 2.14 -0.84
CA ARG A 435 25.75 2.83 -1.87
C ARG A 435 27.08 2.12 -2.07
N ILE A 436 27.47 2.02 -3.34
CA ILE A 436 28.74 1.42 -3.78
C ILE A 436 29.47 2.53 -4.52
N GLY A 437 30.70 2.80 -4.11
CA GLY A 437 31.58 3.77 -4.75
C GLY A 437 33.03 3.31 -4.74
N LEU A 438 33.83 3.93 -5.59
CA LEU A 438 35.28 3.83 -5.58
C LEU A 438 35.84 5.26 -5.55
N ALA A 439 37.04 5.44 -5.00
CA ALA A 439 37.72 6.73 -5.01
C ALA A 439 38.16 7.07 -6.46
N GLU A 440 37.30 7.80 -7.19
CA GLU A 440 37.53 8.15 -8.60
C GLU A 440 38.79 9.02 -8.77
N GLU A 441 39.12 9.85 -7.78
CA GLU A 441 40.37 10.61 -7.77
C GLU A 441 41.59 9.69 -7.79
N VAL A 442 41.58 8.59 -7.01
CA VAL A 442 42.70 7.65 -6.97
C VAL A 442 42.73 6.77 -8.22
N LYS A 443 41.55 6.35 -8.71
CA LYS A 443 41.37 5.49 -9.89
C LYS A 443 42.02 6.06 -11.15
N HIS A 444 42.01 7.38 -11.33
CA HIS A 444 42.63 8.04 -12.48
C HIS A 444 44.13 8.33 -12.30
N MET A 445 44.69 8.15 -11.10
CA MET A 445 46.07 8.53 -10.77
C MET A 445 47.00 7.36 -10.46
N PHE A 446 46.48 6.21 -10.01
CA PHE A 446 47.33 5.09 -9.60
C PHE A 446 48.19 4.57 -10.76
N GLN A 447 49.41 4.17 -10.42
CA GLN A 447 50.37 3.54 -11.31
C GLN A 447 50.56 2.07 -10.90
N VAL A 448 50.92 1.23 -11.88
CA VAL A 448 51.14 -0.21 -11.66
C VAL A 448 52.64 -0.51 -11.69
N ALA A 449 53.16 -1.13 -10.63
CA ALA A 449 54.53 -1.63 -10.63
C ALA A 449 54.54 -3.06 -11.19
N TRP A 450 54.81 -3.18 -12.50
CA TRP A 450 54.89 -4.49 -13.18
C TRP A 450 56.09 -5.31 -12.72
N ILE A 451 55.98 -6.64 -12.77
CA ILE A 451 57.13 -7.54 -12.58
C ILE A 451 58.10 -7.38 -13.75
N ASP A 452 57.55 -7.31 -14.96
CA ASP A 452 58.27 -7.02 -16.20
C ASP A 452 57.45 -6.00 -17.01
N PRO A 453 57.90 -4.74 -17.13
CA PRO A 453 57.17 -3.72 -17.89
C PRO A 453 57.01 -4.06 -19.38
N ALA A 454 57.89 -4.89 -19.94
CA ALA A 454 57.79 -5.32 -21.34
C ALA A 454 56.77 -6.46 -21.54
N ASP A 455 56.40 -7.18 -20.47
CA ASP A 455 55.45 -8.30 -20.51
C ASP A 455 54.50 -8.29 -19.29
N PRO A 456 53.41 -7.50 -19.35
CA PRO A 456 52.43 -7.37 -18.25
C PRO A 456 51.76 -8.70 -17.84
N TYR A 457 51.76 -9.73 -18.69
CA TYR A 457 51.15 -11.03 -18.37
C TYR A 457 51.89 -11.77 -17.25
N LYS A 458 53.15 -11.44 -16.99
CA LYS A 458 53.89 -11.96 -15.82
C LYS A 458 53.31 -11.49 -14.49
N GLY A 459 52.43 -10.47 -14.51
CA GLY A 459 51.76 -9.92 -13.34
C GLY A 459 52.41 -8.63 -12.82
N PHE A 460 51.86 -8.12 -11.73
CA PHE A 460 52.30 -6.88 -11.07
C PHE A 460 52.68 -7.13 -9.62
N LYS A 461 53.54 -6.27 -9.06
CA LYS A 461 53.98 -6.30 -7.67
C LYS A 461 53.01 -5.58 -6.74
N TYR A 462 52.65 -4.34 -7.08
CA TYR A 462 51.79 -3.46 -6.28
C TYR A 462 51.29 -2.27 -7.10
N LEU A 463 50.36 -1.51 -6.52
CA LEU A 463 49.91 -0.21 -7.03
C LEU A 463 50.59 0.92 -6.24
N TYR A 464 50.98 1.99 -6.92
CA TYR A 464 51.68 3.11 -6.30
C TYR A 464 51.29 4.45 -6.91
N LEU A 465 51.67 5.53 -6.26
CA LEU A 465 51.57 6.89 -6.77
C LEU A 465 52.96 7.49 -6.96
N THR A 466 53.06 8.37 -7.97
CA THR A 466 54.26 9.20 -8.12
C THR A 466 54.33 10.21 -6.98
N PRO A 467 55.52 10.75 -6.64
CA PRO A 467 55.63 11.78 -5.61
C PRO A 467 54.77 13.02 -5.92
N GLN A 468 54.62 13.36 -7.20
CA GLN A 468 53.79 14.48 -7.64
C GLN A 468 52.31 14.22 -7.37
N ASP A 469 51.81 13.04 -7.74
CA ASP A 469 50.40 12.68 -7.54
C ASP A 469 50.07 12.47 -6.07
N TYR A 470 50.97 11.86 -5.30
CA TYR A 470 50.82 11.75 -3.84
C TYR A 470 50.72 13.13 -3.18
N THR A 471 51.57 14.09 -3.58
CA THR A 471 51.52 15.44 -3.03
C THR A 471 50.18 16.13 -3.32
N ARG A 472 49.59 15.91 -4.51
CA ARG A 472 48.28 16.48 -4.89
C ARG A 472 47.15 16.02 -3.97
N ILE A 473 47.11 14.74 -3.61
CA ILE A 473 46.01 14.15 -2.80
C ILE A 473 46.34 13.99 -1.31
N SER A 474 47.58 14.25 -0.89
CA SER A 474 47.98 14.16 0.52
C SER A 474 47.18 15.10 1.43
N SER A 475 46.71 16.23 0.89
CA SER A 475 45.92 17.23 1.62
C SER A 475 44.50 16.79 1.96
N THR A 476 43.92 15.85 1.21
CA THR A 476 42.56 15.32 1.42
C THR A 476 42.55 14.02 2.22
N SER A 477 43.72 13.52 2.64
CA SER A 477 43.87 12.24 3.35
C SER A 477 43.20 11.04 2.62
N SER A 478 43.09 11.11 1.30
CA SER A 478 42.39 10.10 0.48
C SER A 478 43.06 8.73 0.48
N VAL A 479 44.37 8.66 0.76
CA VAL A 479 45.15 7.41 0.74
C VAL A 479 46.17 7.37 1.86
N HIS A 480 46.42 6.18 2.38
CA HIS A 480 47.63 5.87 3.13
C HIS A 480 48.64 5.20 2.20
N CYS A 481 49.88 5.68 2.23
CA CYS A 481 50.94 5.16 1.38
C CYS A 481 52.21 4.88 2.18
N ARG A 482 52.98 3.89 1.72
CA ARG A 482 54.33 3.62 2.19
C ARG A 482 55.35 4.04 1.13
N HIS A 483 56.27 4.92 1.51
CA HIS A 483 57.36 5.35 0.63
C HIS A 483 58.41 4.25 0.45
N VAL A 484 58.82 4.00 -0.79
CA VAL A 484 59.86 3.04 -1.18
C VAL A 484 60.65 3.59 -2.37
N GLU A 485 61.96 3.39 -2.40
CA GLU A 485 62.78 3.57 -3.61
C GLU A 485 63.01 2.23 -4.30
N GLU A 486 62.54 2.09 -5.54
CA GLU A 486 62.73 0.86 -6.32
C GLU A 486 63.01 1.22 -7.80
N GLY A 487 64.10 0.70 -8.36
CA GLY A 487 64.50 0.97 -9.75
C GLY A 487 65.00 2.40 -10.01
N GLY A 488 65.43 3.14 -8.98
CA GLY A 488 65.87 4.54 -9.10
C GLY A 488 64.72 5.56 -9.07
N GLU A 489 63.48 5.11 -8.87
CA GLU A 489 62.30 5.96 -8.71
C GLU A 489 61.77 5.91 -7.28
N SER A 490 61.43 7.07 -6.74
CA SER A 490 60.71 7.21 -5.47
C SER A 490 59.22 6.93 -5.70
N ARG A 491 58.68 5.92 -5.03
CA ARG A 491 57.29 5.45 -5.20
C ARG A 491 56.54 5.45 -3.86
N TYR A 492 55.27 5.87 -3.90
CA TYR A 492 54.37 5.81 -2.75
C TYR A 492 53.40 4.64 -2.95
N ILE A 493 53.74 3.47 -2.39
CA ILE A 493 52.91 2.27 -2.49
C ILE A 493 51.62 2.50 -1.74
N ILE A 494 50.47 2.32 -2.39
CA ILE A 494 49.17 2.49 -1.76
C ILE A 494 48.94 1.32 -0.80
N THR A 495 48.77 1.60 0.50
CA THR A 495 48.41 0.58 1.49
C THR A 495 46.91 0.54 1.68
N ASP A 496 46.28 1.71 1.83
CA ASP A 496 44.86 1.86 2.12
C ASP A 496 44.28 3.01 1.28
N ILE A 497 43.08 2.81 0.74
CA ILE A 497 42.32 3.85 0.06
C ILE A 497 41.19 4.27 0.99
N ILE A 498 41.22 5.51 1.47
CA ILE A 498 40.18 6.10 2.31
C ILE A 498 39.10 6.75 1.45
N GLY A 499 39.53 7.48 0.41
CA GLY A 499 38.66 8.29 -0.46
C GLY A 499 38.34 9.66 0.14
N LYS A 500 38.19 10.66 -0.72
CA LYS A 500 37.77 12.01 -0.33
C LYS A 500 36.26 12.09 -0.08
N ASP A 501 35.49 11.41 -0.92
CA ASP A 501 34.03 11.45 -0.90
C ASP A 501 33.48 10.42 0.10
N GLU A 502 32.37 10.74 0.76
CA GLU A 502 31.69 9.79 1.66
C GLU A 502 30.76 8.83 0.90
N GLY A 503 30.52 7.67 1.51
CA GLY A 503 29.54 6.70 1.04
C GLY A 503 30.09 5.74 -0.01
N LEU A 504 31.37 5.42 0.07
CA LEU A 504 32.07 4.47 -0.78
C LEU A 504 31.98 3.03 -0.24
N GLY A 505 32.00 2.86 1.08
CA GLY A 505 32.18 1.55 1.70
C GLY A 505 31.52 1.34 3.07
N VAL A 506 32.34 1.09 4.10
CA VAL A 506 31.92 0.57 5.41
C VAL A 506 31.09 1.55 6.24
N GLU A 507 31.20 2.83 5.97
CA GLU A 507 30.38 3.90 6.53
C GLU A 507 28.89 3.70 6.20
N ASN A 508 28.58 3.24 4.98
CA ASN A 508 27.21 2.88 4.58
C ASN A 508 26.71 1.65 5.34
N LEU A 509 27.59 0.68 5.59
CA LEU A 509 27.23 -0.54 6.34
C LEU A 509 26.91 -0.21 7.81
N ARG A 510 27.63 0.75 8.41
CA ARG A 510 27.34 1.23 9.76
C ARG A 510 25.99 1.95 9.83
N GLY A 511 25.71 2.84 8.88
CA GLY A 511 24.40 3.51 8.78
C GLY A 511 23.26 2.51 8.58
N SER A 512 23.42 1.61 7.60
CA SER A 512 22.50 0.49 7.33
C SER A 512 22.23 -0.38 8.56
N GLY A 513 23.26 -0.74 9.33
CA GLY A 513 23.11 -1.50 10.58
C GLY A 513 22.36 -0.72 11.66
N THR A 514 22.56 0.59 11.73
CA THR A 514 21.88 1.48 12.67
C THR A 514 20.38 1.55 12.38
N ILE A 515 19.99 1.77 11.12
CA ILE A 515 18.57 1.82 10.73
C ILE A 515 17.88 0.46 10.78
N ALA A 516 18.62 -0.65 10.63
CA ALA A 516 18.11 -1.99 10.87
C ALA A 516 17.75 -2.19 12.35
N GLY A 517 18.64 -1.77 13.26
CA GLY A 517 18.39 -1.80 14.71
C GLY A 517 17.18 -0.96 15.11
N GLU A 518 17.11 0.29 14.65
CA GLU A 518 15.97 1.18 14.88
C GLU A 518 14.67 0.60 14.29
N SER A 519 14.71 0.01 13.09
CA SER A 519 13.50 -0.60 12.50
C SER A 519 13.02 -1.83 13.27
N SER A 520 13.94 -2.63 13.81
CA SER A 520 13.59 -3.72 14.71
C SER A 520 12.93 -3.21 15.99
N GLN A 521 13.45 -2.12 16.57
CA GLN A 521 12.86 -1.51 17.76
C GLN A 521 11.50 -0.87 17.46
N ALA A 522 11.38 -0.17 16.32
CA ALA A 522 10.14 0.47 15.90
C ALA A 522 8.99 -0.54 15.75
N TYR A 523 9.23 -1.75 15.21
CA TYR A 523 8.20 -2.79 15.11
C TYR A 523 7.64 -3.23 16.47
N GLU A 524 8.48 -3.26 17.51
CA GLU A 524 8.06 -3.63 18.86
C GLU A 524 7.24 -2.52 19.56
N GLU A 525 7.42 -1.26 19.15
CA GLU A 525 6.82 -0.11 19.83
C GLU A 525 5.66 0.56 19.07
N ILE A 526 5.68 0.56 17.74
CA ILE A 526 4.71 1.25 16.87
C ILE A 526 4.31 0.38 15.67
N ILE A 527 3.24 0.81 14.98
CA ILE A 527 2.79 0.17 13.74
C ILE A 527 3.77 0.51 12.62
N THR A 528 4.36 -0.53 12.03
CA THR A 528 5.24 -0.43 10.86
C THR A 528 4.61 -1.12 9.65
N ILE A 529 4.57 -0.44 8.51
CA ILE A 529 4.09 -0.97 7.23
C ILE A 529 5.13 -0.69 6.15
N SER A 530 5.42 -1.66 5.29
CA SER A 530 6.33 -1.53 4.16
C SER A 530 5.58 -1.80 2.86
N MET A 531 5.77 -0.95 1.85
CA MET A 531 5.26 -1.15 0.50
C MET A 531 6.42 -1.25 -0.48
N VAL A 532 6.47 -2.30 -1.28
CA VAL A 532 7.51 -2.52 -2.30
C VAL A 532 6.92 -2.21 -3.66
N THR A 533 7.33 -1.08 -4.23
CA THR A 533 6.82 -0.54 -5.51
C THR A 533 7.66 -0.96 -6.72
N CYS A 534 8.99 -1.08 -6.56
CA CYS A 534 9.90 -1.43 -7.65
C CYS A 534 10.82 -2.59 -7.25
N ARG A 535 11.93 -2.29 -6.60
CA ARG A 535 12.91 -3.27 -6.14
C ARG A 535 13.38 -2.89 -4.76
N ALA A 536 13.54 -3.88 -3.89
CA ALA A 536 14.15 -3.75 -2.58
C ALA A 536 15.33 -4.70 -2.52
N ILE A 537 16.55 -4.15 -2.42
CA ILE A 537 17.80 -4.91 -2.53
C ILE A 537 18.61 -4.81 -1.25
N GLY A 538 19.20 -5.91 -0.79
CA GLY A 538 20.16 -5.92 0.32
C GLY A 538 19.54 -5.38 1.62
N ILE A 539 20.07 -4.28 2.16
CA ILE A 539 19.52 -3.66 3.38
C ILE A 539 18.06 -3.25 3.21
N GLY A 540 17.64 -2.78 2.02
CA GLY A 540 16.25 -2.42 1.76
C GLY A 540 15.30 -3.61 1.90
N ALA A 541 15.73 -4.82 1.52
CA ALA A 541 14.96 -6.04 1.72
C ALA A 541 14.85 -6.42 3.21
N TYR A 542 15.92 -6.23 4.00
CA TYR A 542 15.87 -6.44 5.44
C TYR A 542 14.97 -5.44 6.15
N LEU A 543 15.01 -4.15 5.79
CA LEU A 543 14.10 -3.14 6.35
C LEU A 543 12.63 -3.48 6.08
N VAL A 544 12.33 -4.03 4.90
CA VAL A 544 11.00 -4.53 4.56
C VAL A 544 10.60 -5.66 5.50
N ARG A 545 11.46 -6.68 5.71
CA ARG A 545 11.19 -7.79 6.63
C ARG A 545 11.11 -7.36 8.10
N LEU A 546 11.96 -6.43 8.54
CA LEU A 546 11.98 -5.87 9.90
C LEU A 546 10.77 -4.97 10.16
N GLY A 547 10.26 -4.30 9.13
CA GLY A 547 8.96 -3.61 9.16
C GLY A 547 7.77 -4.57 9.21
N GLN A 548 8.00 -5.86 8.93
CA GLN A 548 7.12 -7.02 9.08
C GLN A 548 5.91 -7.04 8.15
N ARG A 549 5.08 -6.00 8.14
CA ARG A 549 3.83 -5.95 7.38
C ARG A 549 4.10 -5.44 5.97
N VAL A 550 4.09 -6.34 4.98
CA VAL A 550 4.58 -6.02 3.63
C VAL A 550 3.46 -6.10 2.59
N ILE A 551 3.32 -5.03 1.81
CA ILE A 551 2.50 -4.97 0.60
C ILE A 551 3.45 -4.98 -0.60
N GLN A 552 3.28 -5.93 -1.52
CA GLN A 552 4.16 -6.06 -2.68
C GLN A 552 3.40 -5.84 -3.98
N VAL A 553 3.88 -4.93 -4.83
CA VAL A 553 3.31 -4.71 -6.16
C VAL A 553 3.73 -5.87 -7.09
N GLU A 554 2.84 -6.38 -7.95
CA GLU A 554 3.05 -7.61 -8.74
C GLU A 554 4.37 -7.67 -9.54
N ASN A 555 4.80 -6.54 -10.13
CA ASN A 555 6.04 -6.46 -10.92
C ASN A 555 7.29 -6.11 -10.09
N SER A 556 7.16 -6.05 -8.76
CA SER A 556 8.24 -5.71 -7.85
C SER A 556 8.94 -6.93 -7.25
N HIS A 557 10.17 -6.76 -6.78
CA HIS A 557 10.92 -7.85 -6.14
C HIS A 557 11.70 -7.44 -4.90
N ILE A 558 11.72 -8.34 -3.91
CA ILE A 558 12.49 -8.25 -2.67
C ILE A 558 13.64 -9.26 -2.78
N ILE A 559 14.87 -8.79 -2.98
CA ILE A 559 16.03 -9.66 -3.19
C ILE A 559 17.20 -9.28 -2.28
N LEU A 560 18.02 -10.26 -1.94
CA LEU A 560 19.30 -10.02 -1.27
C LEU A 560 20.41 -9.79 -2.29
N THR A 561 20.46 -10.64 -3.32
CA THR A 561 21.48 -10.64 -4.36
C THR A 561 20.82 -10.72 -5.74
N GLY A 562 21.30 -9.93 -6.70
CA GLY A 562 20.77 -9.92 -8.07
C GLY A 562 20.99 -11.26 -8.81
N ALA A 563 20.04 -11.64 -9.66
CA ALA A 563 20.09 -12.88 -10.44
C ALA A 563 21.38 -12.99 -11.27
N GLY A 564 21.80 -11.91 -11.94
CA GLY A 564 23.04 -11.89 -12.72
C GLY A 564 24.30 -12.11 -11.88
N ALA A 565 24.32 -11.71 -10.60
CA ALA A 565 25.44 -11.98 -9.71
C ALA A 565 25.49 -13.46 -9.30
N LEU A 566 24.33 -14.07 -9.03
CA LEU A 566 24.24 -15.51 -8.74
C LEU A 566 24.67 -16.37 -9.93
N ASN A 567 24.24 -16.03 -11.15
CA ASN A 567 24.67 -16.73 -12.37
C ASN A 567 26.19 -16.68 -12.55
N LYS A 568 26.82 -15.52 -12.28
CA LYS A 568 28.28 -15.38 -12.33
C LYS A 568 28.99 -16.27 -11.30
N VAL A 569 28.46 -16.39 -10.09
CA VAL A 569 29.01 -17.27 -9.04
C VAL A 569 28.86 -18.74 -9.42
N LEU A 570 27.74 -19.12 -10.02
CA LEU A 570 27.46 -20.49 -10.45
C LEU A 570 28.14 -20.85 -11.78
N GLY A 571 28.69 -19.86 -12.51
CA GLY A 571 29.33 -20.05 -13.82
C GLY A 571 28.38 -20.41 -14.96
N ARG A 572 27.06 -20.29 -14.76
CA ARG A 572 26.02 -20.58 -15.75
C ARG A 572 24.76 -19.75 -15.50
N ASP A 573 23.98 -19.53 -16.55
CA ASP A 573 22.72 -18.79 -16.47
C ASP A 573 21.60 -19.67 -15.88
N VAL A 574 21.43 -19.61 -14.56
CA VAL A 574 20.38 -20.32 -13.82
C VAL A 574 19.10 -19.51 -13.76
N TYR A 575 19.23 -18.24 -13.35
CA TYR A 575 18.10 -17.33 -13.14
C TYR A 575 18.04 -16.30 -14.25
N THR A 576 16.87 -16.10 -14.85
CA THR A 576 16.65 -15.16 -15.96
C THR A 576 16.06 -13.83 -15.50
N SER A 577 15.49 -13.77 -14.29
CA SER A 577 14.85 -12.57 -13.76
C SER A 577 14.99 -12.50 -12.24
N ASN A 578 15.12 -11.29 -11.69
CA ASN A 578 15.09 -11.08 -10.24
C ASN A 578 13.74 -11.47 -9.62
N ASN A 579 12.64 -11.42 -10.39
CA ASN A 579 11.33 -11.86 -9.90
C ASN A 579 11.31 -13.37 -9.57
N GLN A 580 12.14 -14.19 -10.24
CA GLN A 580 12.24 -15.63 -9.90
C GLN A 580 12.76 -15.87 -8.48
N LEU A 581 13.46 -14.90 -7.89
CA LEU A 581 14.04 -14.97 -6.56
C LEU A 581 13.25 -14.19 -5.52
N GLY A 582 12.70 -13.03 -5.92
CA GLY A 582 12.10 -12.06 -5.01
C GLY A 582 10.71 -11.56 -5.36
N GLY A 583 10.13 -12.04 -6.46
CA GLY A 583 8.79 -11.63 -6.90
C GLY A 583 7.69 -12.13 -5.98
N VAL A 584 6.46 -11.71 -6.24
CA VAL A 584 5.26 -12.09 -5.46
C VAL A 584 5.10 -13.61 -5.37
N GLN A 585 5.42 -14.34 -6.45
CA GLN A 585 5.36 -15.80 -6.49
C GLN A 585 6.30 -16.50 -5.51
N ILE A 586 7.29 -15.78 -4.97
CA ILE A 586 8.16 -16.27 -3.90
C ILE A 586 7.69 -15.70 -2.56
N MET A 587 7.60 -14.36 -2.47
CA MET A 587 7.45 -13.66 -1.19
C MET A 587 6.03 -13.74 -0.61
N HIS A 588 4.98 -13.78 -1.43
CA HIS A 588 3.63 -14.02 -0.92
C HIS A 588 3.49 -15.51 -0.53
N ASN A 589 4.03 -16.41 -1.35
CA ASN A 589 3.95 -17.86 -1.15
C ASN A 589 4.80 -18.40 0.01
N ASN A 590 5.72 -17.59 0.57
CA ASN A 590 6.48 -17.92 1.77
C ASN A 590 6.12 -17.05 2.99
N GLY A 591 5.16 -16.14 2.87
CA GLY A 591 4.67 -15.30 3.96
C GLY A 591 5.48 -14.04 4.27
N VAL A 592 6.50 -13.68 3.47
CA VAL A 592 7.19 -12.39 3.62
C VAL A 592 6.28 -11.24 3.21
N SER A 593 5.52 -11.41 2.13
CA SER A 593 4.51 -10.45 1.66
C SER A 593 3.14 -10.84 2.20
N HIS A 594 2.55 -9.95 2.99
CA HIS A 594 1.21 -10.16 3.55
C HIS A 594 0.12 -10.02 2.49
N THR A 595 0.32 -9.19 1.46
CA THR A 595 -0.58 -9.10 0.33
C THR A 595 0.14 -8.62 -0.93
N SER A 596 -0.43 -8.95 -2.08
CA SER A 596 0.03 -8.49 -3.39
C SER A 596 -1.01 -7.60 -4.06
N VAL A 597 -0.56 -6.55 -4.73
CA VAL A 597 -1.41 -5.55 -5.38
C VAL A 597 -0.98 -5.33 -6.84
N PRO A 598 -1.91 -4.98 -7.74
CA PRO A 598 -1.60 -4.83 -9.16
C PRO A 598 -0.71 -3.60 -9.46
N ASP A 599 -0.88 -2.51 -8.70
CA ASP A 599 -0.21 -1.24 -8.93
C ASP A 599 0.05 -0.47 -7.61
N ASP A 600 0.79 0.64 -7.73
CA ASP A 600 1.16 1.48 -6.59
C ASP A 600 -0.04 2.10 -5.88
N PHE A 601 -1.08 2.47 -6.63
CA PHE A 601 -2.27 3.12 -6.08
C PHE A 601 -3.08 2.15 -5.21
N GLU A 602 -3.31 0.93 -5.68
CA GLU A 602 -3.93 -0.12 -4.85
C GLU A 602 -3.05 -0.51 -3.65
N GLY A 603 -1.73 -0.40 -3.78
CA GLY A 603 -0.81 -0.48 -2.65
C GLY A 603 -1.09 0.56 -1.57
N VAL A 604 -1.13 1.84 -1.93
CA VAL A 604 -1.46 2.94 -1.01
C VAL A 604 -2.87 2.80 -0.44
N PHE A 605 -3.84 2.39 -1.26
CA PHE A 605 -5.20 2.13 -0.80
C PHE A 605 -5.25 1.01 0.25
N THR A 606 -4.48 -0.06 0.05
CA THR A 606 -4.36 -1.18 0.99
C THR A 606 -3.69 -0.73 2.30
N ILE A 607 -2.68 0.15 2.26
CA ILE A 607 -2.09 0.78 3.47
C ILE A 607 -3.19 1.49 4.27
N LEU A 608 -4.03 2.29 3.61
CA LEU A 608 -5.13 2.99 4.27
C LEU A 608 -6.19 2.03 4.83
N GLN A 609 -6.53 0.96 4.09
CA GLN A 609 -7.43 -0.08 4.59
C GLN A 609 -6.87 -0.75 5.85
N TRP A 610 -5.57 -1.08 5.88
CA TRP A 610 -4.91 -1.66 7.05
C TRP A 610 -4.92 -0.69 8.23
N LEU A 611 -4.55 0.56 7.98
CA LEU A 611 -4.58 1.62 9.00
C LEU A 611 -5.99 1.85 9.55
N SER A 612 -7.05 1.59 8.77
CA SER A 612 -8.44 1.75 9.23
C SER A 612 -8.80 0.83 10.39
N TYR A 613 -8.14 -0.33 10.52
CA TYR A 613 -8.32 -1.24 11.65
C TYR A 613 -7.50 -0.81 12.87
N MET A 614 -6.41 -0.09 12.65
CA MET A 614 -5.38 0.17 13.65
C MET A 614 -5.57 1.53 14.36
N PRO A 615 -5.21 1.63 15.65
CA PRO A 615 -5.30 2.90 16.40
C PRO A 615 -4.43 3.99 15.78
N LYS A 616 -4.78 5.26 16.05
CA LYS A 616 -4.03 6.42 15.54
C LYS A 616 -2.61 6.53 16.13
N ASN A 617 -2.42 6.06 17.37
CA ASN A 617 -1.13 5.99 18.06
C ASN A 617 -1.17 4.91 19.16
N LYS A 618 -0.01 4.58 19.73
CA LYS A 618 0.19 3.57 20.78
C LYS A 618 -0.74 3.70 22.00
N HIS A 619 -1.20 4.91 22.32
CA HIS A 619 -2.01 5.19 23.51
C HIS A 619 -3.50 5.33 23.21
N SER A 620 -3.89 5.23 21.93
CA SER A 620 -5.27 5.41 21.51
C SER A 620 -6.01 4.07 21.46
N PRO A 621 -7.33 4.07 21.75
CA PRO A 621 -8.14 2.89 21.53
C PRO A 621 -8.26 2.57 20.05
N VAL A 622 -8.66 1.33 19.75
CA VAL A 622 -8.95 0.89 18.38
C VAL A 622 -10.09 1.70 17.73
N PRO A 623 -10.05 1.96 16.41
CA PRO A 623 -11.06 2.74 15.69
C PRO A 623 -12.35 1.94 15.50
N ILE A 624 -13.35 2.21 16.36
CA ILE A 624 -14.69 1.63 16.23
C ILE A 624 -15.50 2.49 15.26
N THR A 625 -15.96 1.87 14.18
CA THR A 625 -16.73 2.54 13.13
C THR A 625 -18.20 2.19 13.20
N ALA A 626 -19.09 3.10 12.82
CA ALA A 626 -20.49 2.75 12.63
C ALA A 626 -20.61 1.76 11.46
N THR A 627 -21.34 0.66 11.68
CA THR A 627 -21.55 -0.39 10.68
C THR A 627 -23.02 -0.42 10.26
N THR A 628 -23.27 -0.80 9.01
CA THR A 628 -24.64 -1.10 8.53
C THR A 628 -25.09 -2.50 8.94
N ASP A 629 -24.16 -3.35 9.39
CA ASP A 629 -24.44 -4.72 9.80
C ASP A 629 -24.84 -4.77 11.30
N PRO A 630 -26.13 -5.06 11.62
CA PRO A 630 -26.60 -5.06 13.01
C PRO A 630 -25.83 -6.03 13.91
N VAL A 631 -25.67 -5.66 15.17
CA VAL A 631 -25.00 -6.50 16.17
C VAL A 631 -25.88 -7.66 16.60
N ASP A 632 -27.19 -7.43 16.66
CA ASP A 632 -28.23 -8.31 17.21
C ASP A 632 -28.76 -9.34 16.20
N ARG A 633 -28.23 -9.36 14.96
CA ARG A 633 -28.64 -10.36 13.97
C ARG A 633 -28.10 -11.76 14.30
N GLU A 634 -28.84 -12.77 13.88
CA GLU A 634 -28.34 -14.15 13.89
C GLU A 634 -27.30 -14.39 12.79
N ILE A 635 -26.45 -15.40 13.00
CA ILE A 635 -25.54 -15.91 11.98
C ILE A 635 -26.29 -16.97 11.15
N GLU A 636 -26.42 -16.73 9.85
CA GLU A 636 -27.17 -17.63 8.97
C GLU A 636 -26.33 -18.79 8.43
N PHE A 637 -25.03 -18.58 8.19
CA PHE A 637 -24.12 -19.66 7.79
C PHE A 637 -23.68 -20.47 9.01
N THR A 638 -24.02 -21.76 9.05
CA THR A 638 -23.55 -22.68 10.10
C THR A 638 -22.47 -23.62 9.54
N PRO A 639 -21.33 -23.76 10.23
CA PRO A 639 -20.34 -24.78 9.94
C PRO A 639 -20.96 -26.18 9.78
N MET A 640 -20.42 -26.96 8.85
CA MET A 640 -20.86 -28.34 8.59
C MET A 640 -19.83 -29.33 9.12
N LYS A 641 -20.24 -30.58 9.39
CA LYS A 641 -19.32 -31.65 9.82
C LYS A 641 -18.29 -32.03 8.74
N GLY A 642 -18.65 -31.90 7.46
CA GLY A 642 -17.73 -32.11 6.33
C GLY A 642 -16.91 -30.86 5.99
N PRO A 643 -15.89 -30.97 5.11
CA PRO A 643 -15.06 -29.82 4.75
C PRO A 643 -15.85 -28.69 4.08
N TYR A 644 -15.52 -27.45 4.43
CA TYR A 644 -16.08 -26.20 3.90
C TYR A 644 -15.01 -25.11 3.87
N ASP A 645 -15.24 -24.04 3.11
CA ASP A 645 -14.35 -22.86 3.17
C ASP A 645 -14.67 -22.05 4.44
N PRO A 646 -13.73 -21.91 5.39
CA PRO A 646 -13.99 -21.16 6.62
C PRO A 646 -14.25 -19.69 6.37
N ARG A 647 -13.87 -19.12 5.23
CA ARG A 647 -14.20 -17.73 4.88
C ARG A 647 -15.72 -17.51 4.88
N TRP A 648 -16.51 -18.54 4.57
CA TRP A 648 -17.97 -18.47 4.63
C TRP A 648 -18.52 -18.30 6.05
N MET A 649 -17.89 -18.89 7.07
CA MET A 649 -18.30 -18.64 8.46
C MET A 649 -17.87 -17.26 8.95
N LEU A 650 -16.80 -16.69 8.37
CA LEU A 650 -16.29 -15.36 8.73
C LEU A 650 -17.15 -14.25 8.11
N GLU A 651 -17.26 -14.20 6.77
CA GLU A 651 -17.92 -13.10 6.04
C GLU A 651 -19.31 -13.42 5.53
N GLY A 652 -19.65 -14.70 5.45
CA GLY A 652 -20.84 -15.18 4.76
C GLY A 652 -20.54 -15.60 3.33
N ARG A 653 -21.60 -15.95 2.59
CA ARG A 653 -21.52 -16.38 1.20
C ARG A 653 -22.80 -16.10 0.44
N PRO A 654 -22.77 -16.07 -0.90
CA PRO A 654 -24.00 -16.08 -1.69
C PRO A 654 -24.85 -17.32 -1.36
N HIS A 655 -26.16 -17.14 -1.21
CA HIS A 655 -27.07 -18.22 -0.87
C HIS A 655 -27.12 -19.24 -2.02
N PRO A 656 -26.91 -20.55 -1.77
CA PRO A 656 -26.76 -21.54 -2.85
C PRO A 656 -28.06 -21.76 -3.65
N THR A 657 -29.22 -21.71 -2.99
CA THR A 657 -30.52 -21.96 -3.62
C THR A 657 -31.27 -20.69 -4.04
N VAL A 658 -31.21 -19.62 -3.26
CA VAL A 658 -31.92 -18.35 -3.53
C VAL A 658 -30.96 -17.36 -4.18
N ARG A 659 -31.02 -17.25 -5.52
CA ARG A 659 -30.18 -16.30 -6.27
C ARG A 659 -30.41 -14.87 -5.77
N GLY A 660 -29.32 -14.17 -5.49
CA GLY A 660 -29.34 -12.77 -5.03
C GLY A 660 -29.53 -12.57 -3.53
N THR A 661 -29.73 -13.64 -2.75
CA THR A 661 -29.74 -13.56 -1.27
C THR A 661 -28.34 -13.83 -0.74
N TRP A 662 -27.91 -13.08 0.27
CA TRP A 662 -26.65 -13.28 0.98
C TRP A 662 -26.90 -14.07 2.25
N GLN A 663 -26.11 -15.10 2.52
CA GLN A 663 -26.11 -15.84 3.78
C GLN A 663 -25.02 -15.26 4.66
N SER A 664 -25.39 -14.58 5.74
CA SER A 664 -24.47 -13.84 6.60
C SER A 664 -23.53 -14.73 7.43
N GLY A 665 -22.30 -14.27 7.61
CA GLY A 665 -21.28 -14.87 8.49
C GLY A 665 -21.21 -14.23 9.87
N PHE A 666 -20.15 -14.54 10.61
CA PHE A 666 -19.92 -14.06 11.98
C PHE A 666 -19.57 -12.56 12.03
N PHE A 667 -18.68 -12.10 11.15
CA PHE A 667 -18.20 -10.72 11.10
C PHE A 667 -19.08 -9.84 10.21
N ASP A 668 -18.78 -8.54 10.24
CA ASP A 668 -19.45 -7.54 9.41
C ASP A 668 -19.16 -7.83 7.92
N GLN A 669 -20.20 -7.76 7.08
CA GLN A 669 -20.08 -8.06 5.66
C GLN A 669 -19.01 -7.20 4.97
N GLY A 670 -18.07 -7.86 4.28
CA GLY A 670 -16.98 -7.20 3.54
C GLY A 670 -15.91 -6.55 4.41
N SER A 671 -15.84 -6.91 5.70
CA SER A 671 -14.86 -6.38 6.63
C SER A 671 -13.63 -7.28 6.82
N PHE A 672 -13.66 -8.56 6.41
CA PHE A 672 -12.52 -9.44 6.62
C PHE A 672 -11.52 -9.29 5.47
N MET A 673 -10.28 -9.05 5.84
CA MET A 673 -9.18 -8.87 4.91
C MET A 673 -8.09 -9.88 5.26
N GLU A 674 -8.04 -10.94 4.45
CA GLU A 674 -7.05 -11.99 4.58
C GLU A 674 -5.64 -11.47 4.26
N ILE A 675 -4.66 -11.95 5.02
CA ILE A 675 -3.23 -11.68 4.80
C ILE A 675 -2.45 -13.01 4.76
N MET A 676 -1.37 -13.03 3.99
CA MET A 676 -0.53 -14.21 3.74
C MET A 676 -1.35 -15.40 3.21
N GLY A 677 -2.36 -15.14 2.37
CA GLY A 677 -3.36 -16.14 1.97
C GLY A 677 -2.78 -17.29 1.15
N SER A 678 -1.68 -17.07 0.41
CA SER A 678 -1.08 -18.12 -0.43
C SER A 678 -0.07 -19.02 0.28
N TRP A 679 0.43 -18.61 1.46
CA TRP A 679 1.36 -19.37 2.29
C TRP A 679 0.65 -20.05 3.46
N ALA A 680 0.99 -21.32 3.74
CA ALA A 680 0.39 -22.12 4.80
C ALA A 680 -1.15 -21.99 4.84
N GLN A 681 -1.80 -22.33 3.73
CA GLN A 681 -3.24 -22.09 3.52
C GLN A 681 -4.13 -22.94 4.45
N THR A 682 -3.53 -23.87 5.21
CA THR A 682 -4.18 -24.63 6.28
C THR A 682 -4.66 -23.75 7.44
N VAL A 683 -4.08 -22.55 7.60
CA VAL A 683 -4.53 -21.53 8.56
C VAL A 683 -4.80 -20.22 7.82
N ILE A 684 -5.97 -19.65 8.11
CA ILE A 684 -6.47 -18.39 7.55
C ILE A 684 -6.27 -17.31 8.61
N VAL A 685 -5.58 -16.23 8.24
CA VAL A 685 -5.30 -15.11 9.15
C VAL A 685 -5.68 -13.80 8.47
N GLY A 686 -6.24 -12.86 9.23
CA GLY A 686 -6.72 -11.61 8.67
C GLY A 686 -7.21 -10.63 9.74
N ARG A 687 -7.71 -9.48 9.29
CA ARG A 687 -8.36 -8.48 10.14
C ARG A 687 -9.83 -8.40 9.76
N ALA A 688 -10.73 -8.27 10.73
CA ALA A 688 -12.17 -8.11 10.50
C ALA A 688 -12.76 -7.04 11.40
N ARG A 689 -14.06 -6.76 11.24
CA ARG A 689 -14.86 -6.00 12.22
C ARG A 689 -16.00 -6.84 12.77
N LEU A 690 -16.25 -6.71 14.06
CA LEU A 690 -17.41 -7.26 14.76
C LEU A 690 -18.25 -6.10 15.32
N GLY A 691 -19.38 -5.79 14.69
CA GLY A 691 -20.20 -4.64 15.08
C GLY A 691 -19.43 -3.32 15.00
N GLY A 692 -18.53 -3.19 14.02
CA GLY A 692 -17.62 -2.04 13.88
C GLY A 692 -16.32 -2.09 14.68
N ILE A 693 -16.18 -3.01 15.65
CA ILE A 693 -14.94 -3.17 16.46
C ILE A 693 -13.90 -3.94 15.64
N PRO A 694 -12.73 -3.37 15.32
CA PRO A 694 -11.70 -4.07 14.56
C PRO A 694 -10.92 -5.07 15.42
N LEU A 695 -10.59 -6.22 14.84
CA LEU A 695 -9.88 -7.30 15.51
C LEU A 695 -9.06 -8.16 14.53
N GLY A 696 -8.02 -8.81 15.05
CA GLY A 696 -7.31 -9.87 14.36
C GLY A 696 -8.09 -11.19 14.42
N VAL A 697 -8.02 -11.99 13.36
CA VAL A 697 -8.77 -13.23 13.21
C VAL A 697 -7.82 -14.33 12.78
N ILE A 698 -7.92 -15.49 13.43
CA ILE A 698 -7.25 -16.73 13.05
C ILE A 698 -8.30 -17.83 12.96
N ALA A 699 -8.38 -18.49 11.81
CA ALA A 699 -9.31 -19.59 11.54
C ALA A 699 -8.59 -20.75 10.85
N VAL A 700 -9.20 -21.93 10.87
CA VAL A 700 -8.58 -23.16 10.37
C VAL A 700 -9.26 -23.65 9.12
N GLU A 701 -8.49 -23.92 8.07
CA GLU A 701 -8.98 -24.58 6.86
C GLU A 701 -9.32 -26.05 7.16
N THR A 702 -10.49 -26.47 6.70
CA THR A 702 -11.01 -27.82 6.95
C THR A 702 -10.78 -28.74 5.75
N ARG A 703 -10.60 -28.18 4.56
CA ARG A 703 -10.25 -28.92 3.35
C ARG A 703 -8.77 -29.29 3.36
N THR A 704 -8.44 -30.38 2.71
CA THR A 704 -7.03 -30.68 2.37
C THR A 704 -6.55 -29.65 1.37
N VAL A 705 -5.43 -29.01 1.68
CA VAL A 705 -4.75 -28.00 0.85
C VAL A 705 -3.63 -28.68 0.07
N GLU A 706 -3.43 -28.24 -1.17
CA GLU A 706 -2.30 -28.67 -2.00
C GLU A 706 -1.22 -27.58 -2.01
N LEU A 707 -0.08 -27.89 -1.38
CA LEU A 707 1.10 -27.04 -1.38
C LEU A 707 2.03 -27.45 -2.53
N THR A 708 2.27 -26.54 -3.47
CA THR A 708 3.24 -26.77 -4.55
C THR A 708 4.58 -26.15 -4.16
N ILE A 709 5.60 -26.99 -3.98
CA ILE A 709 6.99 -26.57 -3.79
C ILE A 709 7.64 -26.47 -5.18
N PRO A 710 8.11 -25.27 -5.59
CA PRO A 710 8.73 -25.10 -6.90
C PRO A 710 10.07 -25.85 -6.99
N ALA A 711 10.44 -26.25 -8.21
CA ALA A 711 11.76 -26.81 -8.47
C ALA A 711 12.83 -25.72 -8.31
N ASP A 712 13.98 -26.07 -7.72
CA ASP A 712 15.15 -25.21 -7.68
C ASP A 712 15.94 -25.32 -9.00
N PRO A 713 16.00 -24.28 -9.85
CA PRO A 713 16.74 -24.33 -11.12
C PRO A 713 18.26 -24.49 -10.93
N ALA A 714 18.79 -24.19 -9.74
CA ALA A 714 20.20 -24.39 -9.43
C ALA A 714 20.55 -25.87 -9.23
N ASN A 715 19.58 -26.73 -8.88
CA ASN A 715 19.77 -28.17 -8.79
C ASN A 715 19.02 -28.88 -9.92
N LEU A 716 19.77 -29.53 -10.82
CA LEU A 716 19.20 -30.21 -12.00
C LEU A 716 18.31 -31.41 -11.63
N ASP A 717 18.50 -32.00 -10.45
CA ASP A 717 17.68 -33.11 -9.95
C ASP A 717 16.41 -32.63 -9.24
N SER A 718 16.24 -31.32 -9.04
CA SER A 718 15.07 -30.76 -8.37
C SER A 718 13.86 -30.78 -9.31
N GLU A 719 12.76 -31.32 -8.81
CA GLU A 719 11.46 -31.29 -9.48
C GLU A 719 10.43 -30.56 -8.62
N SER A 720 9.36 -30.06 -9.26
CA SER A 720 8.25 -29.45 -8.57
C SER A 720 7.46 -30.54 -7.84
N LYS A 721 7.21 -30.35 -6.54
CA LYS A 721 6.52 -31.34 -5.70
C LYS A 721 5.20 -30.78 -5.21
N VAL A 722 4.13 -31.57 -5.34
CA VAL A 722 2.82 -31.25 -4.77
C VAL A 722 2.64 -32.07 -3.50
N LEU A 723 2.49 -31.39 -2.37
CA LEU A 723 2.25 -31.98 -1.06
C LEU A 723 0.81 -31.72 -0.64
N GLN A 724 0.14 -32.75 -0.13
CA GLN A 724 -1.18 -32.60 0.45
C GLN A 724 -1.06 -32.37 1.95
N GLN A 725 -1.54 -31.22 2.42
CA GLN A 725 -1.64 -30.90 3.84
C GLN A 725 -3.10 -31.05 4.25
N ALA A 726 -3.37 -31.97 5.17
CA ALA A 726 -4.72 -32.18 5.69
C ALA A 726 -5.22 -30.94 6.44
N GLY A 727 -6.50 -30.59 6.26
CA GLY A 727 -7.14 -29.57 7.07
C GLY A 727 -7.17 -29.95 8.55
N GLN A 728 -7.39 -28.97 9.43
CA GLN A 728 -7.47 -29.16 10.89
C GLN A 728 -6.18 -29.69 11.56
N VAL A 729 -5.02 -29.60 10.91
CA VAL A 729 -3.73 -30.05 11.45
C VAL A 729 -2.70 -28.92 11.38
N TRP A 730 -1.86 -28.79 12.42
CA TRP A 730 -0.71 -27.89 12.40
C TRP A 730 0.50 -28.54 11.73
N PHE A 731 0.96 -27.89 10.67
CA PHE A 731 2.24 -28.10 9.99
C PHE A 731 3.26 -26.99 10.35
N PRO A 732 4.57 -27.18 10.09
CA PRO A 732 5.59 -26.21 10.50
C PRO A 732 5.34 -24.79 10.00
N ASP A 733 4.88 -24.68 8.76
CA ASP A 733 4.52 -23.43 8.09
C ASP A 733 3.29 -22.78 8.74
N SER A 734 2.21 -23.54 8.97
CA SER A 734 1.00 -23.06 9.64
C SER A 734 1.26 -22.64 11.09
N ALA A 735 2.19 -23.32 11.76
CA ALA A 735 2.57 -23.01 13.11
C ALA A 735 3.31 -21.68 13.20
N PHE A 736 4.26 -21.50 12.30
CA PHE A 736 5.00 -20.26 12.18
C PHE A 736 4.09 -19.10 11.76
N LYS A 737 3.18 -19.31 10.80
CA LYS A 737 2.19 -18.31 10.37
C LYS A 737 1.31 -17.85 11.52
N THR A 738 0.85 -18.79 12.35
CA THR A 738 0.00 -18.48 13.51
C THR A 738 0.76 -17.66 14.55
N ALA A 739 1.98 -18.07 14.92
CA ALA A 739 2.81 -17.32 15.87
C ALA A 739 3.14 -15.90 15.37
N GLN A 740 3.50 -15.76 14.09
CA GLN A 740 3.80 -14.46 13.47
C GLN A 740 2.55 -13.55 13.44
N ALA A 741 1.38 -14.08 13.10
CA ALA A 741 0.13 -13.31 13.10
C ALA A 741 -0.24 -12.81 14.50
N ILE A 742 -0.08 -13.63 15.54
CA ILE A 742 -0.29 -13.24 16.94
C ILE A 742 0.65 -12.10 17.33
N CYS A 743 1.92 -12.20 16.95
CA CYS A 743 2.91 -11.14 17.18
C CYS A 743 2.52 -9.82 16.49
N ASP A 744 2.07 -9.88 15.23
CA ASP A 744 1.67 -8.71 14.45
C ASP A 744 0.43 -8.03 15.06
N PHE A 745 -0.61 -8.79 15.42
CA PHE A 745 -1.84 -8.25 16.01
C PHE A 745 -1.62 -7.64 17.40
N ASN A 746 -0.75 -8.24 18.22
CA ASN A 746 -0.36 -7.69 19.53
C ASN A 746 0.27 -6.29 19.38
N ARG A 747 1.17 -6.15 18.41
CA ARG A 747 1.90 -4.90 18.10
C ARG A 747 1.05 -3.88 17.35
N GLU A 748 -0.06 -4.31 16.76
CA GLU A 748 -1.12 -3.43 16.23
C GLU A 748 -2.11 -2.98 17.30
N HIS A 749 -1.99 -3.51 18.51
CA HIS A 749 -2.94 -3.33 19.60
C HIS A 749 -4.37 -3.77 19.25
N LEU A 750 -4.50 -4.80 18.42
CA LEU A 750 -5.79 -5.40 18.08
C LEU A 750 -6.13 -6.52 19.05
N PRO A 751 -7.40 -6.65 19.48
CA PRO A 751 -7.86 -7.89 20.10
C PRO A 751 -7.82 -9.03 19.09
N LEU A 752 -7.80 -10.27 19.57
CA LEU A 752 -7.67 -11.47 18.75
C LEU A 752 -8.88 -12.40 18.92
N MET A 753 -9.44 -12.88 17.81
CA MET A 753 -10.41 -13.97 17.79
C MET A 753 -9.80 -15.19 17.10
N VAL A 754 -9.78 -16.33 17.79
CA VAL A 754 -9.31 -17.61 17.25
C VAL A 754 -10.49 -18.57 17.14
N PHE A 755 -10.88 -18.92 15.91
CA PHE A 755 -11.83 -19.99 15.64
C PHE A 755 -11.10 -21.32 15.61
N ALA A 756 -10.96 -21.94 16.79
CA ALA A 756 -10.15 -23.13 17.00
C ALA A 756 -10.83 -24.38 16.43
N ASN A 757 -10.14 -25.07 15.52
CA ASN A 757 -10.62 -26.30 14.90
C ASN A 757 -9.44 -27.21 14.48
N TRP A 758 -8.55 -27.48 15.42
CA TRP A 758 -7.37 -28.31 15.19
C TRP A 758 -7.42 -29.62 15.97
N ARG A 759 -7.27 -30.73 15.24
CA ARG A 759 -7.20 -32.09 15.78
C ARG A 759 -5.82 -32.46 16.33
N GLY A 760 -4.82 -31.61 16.15
CA GLY A 760 -3.47 -31.85 16.63
C GLY A 760 -2.39 -31.22 15.76
N PHE A 761 -1.16 -31.57 16.10
CA PHE A 761 0.04 -31.29 15.31
C PHE A 761 0.36 -32.47 14.39
N SER A 762 0.97 -32.20 13.24
CA SER A 762 1.52 -33.26 12.40
C SER A 762 2.67 -33.96 13.10
N GLY A 763 2.46 -35.23 13.47
CA GLY A 763 3.48 -36.11 14.05
C GLY A 763 4.34 -36.83 13.01
N GLY A 764 4.26 -36.45 11.73
CA GLY A 764 5.02 -37.06 10.65
C GLY A 764 6.54 -36.83 10.80
N MET A 765 7.35 -37.82 10.41
CA MET A 765 8.82 -37.74 10.53
C MET A 765 9.40 -36.48 9.87
N LYS A 766 8.89 -36.11 8.69
CA LYS A 766 9.32 -34.92 7.96
C LYS A 766 8.98 -33.64 8.74
N ASP A 767 7.76 -33.48 9.20
CA ASP A 767 7.32 -32.26 9.90
C ASP A 767 8.02 -32.11 11.27
N MET A 768 8.32 -33.23 11.92
CA MET A 768 9.15 -33.26 13.13
C MET A 768 10.59 -32.82 12.85
N TYR A 769 11.18 -33.31 11.75
CA TYR A 769 12.51 -32.89 11.29
C TYR A 769 12.53 -31.40 10.92
N ASP A 770 11.45 -30.92 10.27
CA ASP A 770 11.20 -29.53 9.93
C ASP A 770 10.79 -28.67 11.15
N GLN A 771 11.03 -29.18 12.37
CA GLN A 771 11.03 -28.43 13.63
C GLN A 771 9.65 -27.93 14.08
N ILE A 772 8.57 -28.65 13.78
CA ILE A 772 7.20 -28.31 14.23
C ILE A 772 7.12 -27.95 15.72
N LEU A 773 7.88 -28.64 16.58
CA LEU A 773 7.90 -28.38 18.03
C LEU A 773 8.41 -26.97 18.38
N LYS A 774 9.38 -26.43 17.63
CA LYS A 774 9.87 -25.06 17.87
C LYS A 774 8.79 -24.03 17.53
N PHE A 775 8.12 -24.20 16.40
CA PHE A 775 7.05 -23.31 15.99
C PHE A 775 5.81 -23.45 16.89
N GLY A 776 5.57 -24.65 17.44
CA GLY A 776 4.63 -24.89 18.53
C GLY A 776 4.91 -24.05 19.78
N ALA A 777 6.18 -23.93 20.18
CA ALA A 777 6.57 -23.11 21.32
C ALA A 777 6.37 -21.60 21.04
N TYR A 778 6.65 -21.14 19.83
CA TYR A 778 6.51 -19.72 19.47
C TYR A 778 5.08 -19.19 19.59
N ILE A 779 4.05 -20.03 19.46
CA ILE A 779 2.66 -19.64 19.69
C ILE A 779 2.46 -19.28 21.17
N VAL A 780 2.99 -20.11 22.06
CA VAL A 780 2.91 -19.93 23.51
C VAL A 780 3.66 -18.66 23.90
N ASP A 781 4.87 -18.45 23.36
CA ASP A 781 5.64 -17.23 23.59
C ASP A 781 4.88 -15.98 23.11
N ALA A 782 4.25 -16.05 21.93
CA ALA A 782 3.49 -14.96 21.35
C ALA A 782 2.21 -14.63 22.16
N LEU A 783 1.48 -15.64 22.64
CA LEU A 783 0.29 -15.46 23.48
C LEU A 783 0.64 -14.98 24.89
N HIS A 784 1.75 -15.45 25.45
CA HIS A 784 2.26 -14.98 26.74
C HIS A 784 2.58 -13.49 26.71
N GLY A 785 3.20 -13.01 25.62
CA GLY A 785 3.50 -11.59 25.41
C GLY A 785 2.31 -10.73 24.95
N PHE A 786 1.09 -11.28 24.85
CA PHE A 786 -0.07 -10.59 24.29
C PHE A 786 -0.76 -9.66 25.32
N HIS A 787 -1.10 -8.43 24.93
CA HIS A 787 -1.60 -7.42 25.87
C HIS A 787 -3.10 -7.08 25.72
N GLN A 788 -3.74 -7.42 24.61
CA GLN A 788 -5.16 -7.15 24.35
C GLN A 788 -6.01 -8.41 24.60
N PRO A 789 -7.35 -8.33 24.64
CA PRO A 789 -8.19 -9.51 24.80
C PRO A 789 -8.00 -10.53 23.67
N VAL A 790 -7.82 -11.80 24.04
CA VAL A 790 -7.75 -12.95 23.14
C VAL A 790 -8.94 -13.86 23.44
N LEU A 791 -9.81 -14.01 22.45
CA LEU A 791 -11.00 -14.83 22.52
C LEU A 791 -10.79 -16.07 21.67
N VAL A 792 -10.75 -17.24 22.30
CA VAL A 792 -10.70 -18.51 21.60
C VAL A 792 -12.09 -19.11 21.63
N TYR A 793 -12.62 -19.45 20.45
CA TYR A 793 -13.93 -20.06 20.29
C TYR A 793 -13.80 -21.35 19.49
N ILE A 794 -14.37 -22.45 19.99
CA ILE A 794 -14.47 -23.73 19.27
C ILE A 794 -15.83 -23.77 18.54
N PRO A 795 -15.90 -23.60 17.20
CA PRO A 795 -17.16 -23.54 16.46
C PRO A 795 -18.00 -24.84 16.48
N PRO A 796 -19.25 -24.82 15.97
CA PRO A 796 -20.03 -26.04 15.74
C PRO A 796 -19.25 -27.07 14.94
N HIS A 797 -19.34 -28.34 15.37
CA HIS A 797 -18.63 -29.48 14.78
C HIS A 797 -17.10 -29.35 14.73
N ALA A 798 -16.52 -28.31 15.31
CA ALA A 798 -15.08 -28.17 15.40
C ALA A 798 -14.52 -29.04 16.52
N GLU A 799 -13.22 -29.35 16.38
CA GLU A 799 -12.50 -30.19 17.31
C GLU A 799 -11.25 -29.48 17.82
N LEU A 800 -10.97 -29.59 19.12
CA LEU A 800 -9.72 -29.14 19.70
C LEU A 800 -9.09 -30.24 20.55
N ARG A 801 -7.97 -30.82 20.07
CA ARG A 801 -7.40 -32.05 20.67
C ARG A 801 -5.95 -31.90 21.09
N GLY A 802 -5.59 -32.63 22.14
CA GLY A 802 -4.21 -32.92 22.52
C GLY A 802 -3.32 -31.68 22.56
N GLY A 803 -2.22 -31.71 21.80
CA GLY A 803 -1.25 -30.61 21.74
C GLY A 803 -1.86 -29.29 21.25
N SER A 804 -2.86 -29.32 20.38
CA SER A 804 -3.51 -28.10 19.88
C SER A 804 -4.23 -27.32 20.97
N TRP A 805 -4.83 -28.01 21.96
CA TRP A 805 -5.40 -27.36 23.15
C TRP A 805 -4.30 -26.68 23.97
N VAL A 806 -3.21 -27.41 24.23
CA VAL A 806 -2.14 -26.98 25.15
C VAL A 806 -1.53 -25.64 24.74
N VAL A 807 -1.35 -25.39 23.44
CA VAL A 807 -0.68 -24.17 22.94
C VAL A 807 -1.59 -22.94 22.87
N ILE A 808 -2.89 -23.07 23.11
CA ILE A 808 -3.86 -21.94 23.11
C ILE A 808 -4.74 -21.90 24.37
N ASP A 809 -4.35 -22.64 25.41
CA ASP A 809 -5.08 -22.67 26.68
C ASP A 809 -5.04 -21.29 27.37
N PRO A 810 -6.15 -20.81 27.94
CA PRO A 810 -6.21 -19.48 28.55
C PRO A 810 -5.24 -19.30 29.74
N THR A 811 -4.77 -20.39 30.35
CA THR A 811 -3.78 -20.31 31.45
C THR A 811 -2.39 -19.84 31.01
N ILE A 812 -2.11 -19.79 29.70
CA ILE A 812 -0.86 -19.19 29.16
C ILE A 812 -0.78 -17.70 29.52
N ASN A 813 -1.90 -16.99 29.40
CA ASN A 813 -2.03 -15.59 29.77
C ASN A 813 -3.45 -15.30 30.32
N PRO A 814 -3.70 -15.62 31.60
CA PRO A 814 -5.04 -15.58 32.20
C PRO A 814 -5.61 -14.17 32.35
N LEU A 815 -4.80 -13.13 32.15
CA LEU A 815 -5.24 -11.74 32.21
C LEU A 815 -5.98 -11.30 30.94
N CYS A 816 -5.64 -11.93 29.81
CA CYS A 816 -6.07 -11.50 28.48
C CYS A 816 -6.87 -12.57 27.73
N MET A 817 -6.71 -13.85 28.07
CA MET A 817 -7.29 -14.96 27.30
C MET A 817 -8.59 -15.50 27.91
N GLU A 818 -9.59 -15.71 27.06
CA GLU A 818 -10.83 -16.44 27.39
C GLU A 818 -11.12 -17.51 26.34
N LEU A 819 -11.55 -18.69 26.79
CA LEU A 819 -11.91 -19.81 25.93
C LEU A 819 -13.41 -20.15 26.07
N TYR A 820 -14.07 -20.31 24.94
CA TYR A 820 -15.49 -20.63 24.79
C TYR A 820 -15.66 -21.80 23.81
N ALA A 821 -16.72 -22.59 23.96
CA ALA A 821 -17.00 -23.72 23.08
C ALA A 821 -18.46 -23.73 22.62
N ASP A 822 -18.70 -24.16 21.39
CA ASP A 822 -20.05 -24.41 20.88
C ASP A 822 -20.62 -25.71 21.46
N ARG A 823 -21.94 -25.79 21.63
CA ARG A 823 -22.68 -26.99 22.08
C ARG A 823 -22.35 -28.25 21.28
N GLU A 824 -22.11 -28.10 19.98
CA GLU A 824 -21.86 -29.23 19.07
C GLU A 824 -20.38 -29.52 18.83
N SER A 825 -19.48 -28.73 19.43
CA SER A 825 -18.04 -28.93 19.35
C SER A 825 -17.56 -30.15 20.14
N ARG A 826 -16.29 -30.52 19.96
CA ARG A 826 -15.62 -31.56 20.77
C ARG A 826 -14.21 -31.15 21.18
N GLY A 827 -13.78 -31.64 22.33
CA GLY A 827 -12.43 -31.40 22.81
C GLY A 827 -12.01 -32.43 23.85
N GLY A 828 -10.77 -32.90 23.72
CA GLY A 828 -10.26 -34.03 24.48
C GLY A 828 -8.77 -34.23 24.28
N VAL A 829 -8.18 -35.16 25.03
CA VAL A 829 -6.73 -35.41 24.94
C VAL A 829 -6.35 -36.08 23.63
N LEU A 830 -7.20 -36.99 23.14
CA LEU A 830 -7.02 -37.73 21.91
C LEU A 830 -8.41 -37.93 21.28
N GLU A 831 -8.45 -38.16 19.97
CA GLU A 831 -9.70 -38.51 19.28
C GLU A 831 -10.35 -39.76 19.89
N ALA A 832 -11.68 -39.84 19.82
CA ALA A 832 -12.45 -40.95 20.38
C ALA A 832 -12.00 -42.30 19.82
N GLU A 833 -11.76 -42.38 18.51
CA GLU A 833 -11.28 -43.58 17.83
C GLU A 833 -9.94 -44.07 18.42
N GLY A 834 -8.94 -43.18 18.50
CA GLY A 834 -7.62 -43.51 19.07
C GLY A 834 -7.67 -43.84 20.56
N THR A 835 -8.59 -43.24 21.31
CA THR A 835 -8.78 -43.55 22.74
C THR A 835 -9.39 -44.93 22.95
N VAL A 836 -10.34 -45.36 22.11
CA VAL A 836 -10.92 -46.71 22.14
C VAL A 836 -9.85 -47.77 21.96
N GLU A 837 -8.93 -47.59 21.00
CA GLU A 837 -7.82 -48.53 20.77
C GLU A 837 -6.94 -48.74 22.01
N ILE A 838 -6.74 -47.68 22.80
CA ILE A 838 -5.86 -47.71 23.97
C ILE A 838 -6.61 -48.20 25.22
N LYS A 839 -7.80 -47.67 25.50
CA LYS A 839 -8.52 -47.78 26.78
C LYS A 839 -9.76 -48.66 26.74
N PHE A 840 -10.30 -48.97 25.58
CA PHE A 840 -11.48 -49.83 25.41
C PHE A 840 -11.15 -51.02 24.49
N ARG A 841 -10.11 -51.78 24.90
CA ARG A 841 -9.54 -52.86 24.09
C ARG A 841 -10.52 -54.01 23.91
N ARG A 842 -10.21 -54.95 23.02
CA ARG A 842 -11.03 -56.14 22.75
C ARG A 842 -11.56 -56.84 24.01
N LYS A 843 -10.77 -56.97 25.08
CA LYS A 843 -11.21 -57.60 26.34
C LYS A 843 -12.40 -56.88 26.98
N ASP A 844 -12.45 -55.55 26.89
CA ASP A 844 -13.51 -54.73 27.47
C ASP A 844 -14.74 -54.69 26.56
N LEU A 845 -14.54 -54.74 25.23
CA LEU A 845 -15.62 -55.02 24.27
C LEU A 845 -16.28 -56.37 24.55
N LEU A 846 -15.52 -57.44 24.76
CA LEU A 846 -16.09 -58.76 25.07
C LEU A 846 -16.84 -58.78 26.41
N LYS A 847 -16.33 -58.08 27.44
CA LYS A 847 -17.04 -57.93 28.72
C LYS A 847 -18.36 -57.19 28.55
N THR A 848 -18.38 -56.14 27.71
CA THR A 848 -19.61 -55.39 27.45
C THR A 848 -20.60 -56.18 26.61
N MET A 849 -20.14 -56.94 25.61
CA MET A 849 -20.96 -57.90 24.87
C MET A 849 -21.58 -58.93 25.81
N ARG A 850 -20.80 -59.51 26.73
CA ARG A 850 -21.31 -60.45 27.75
C ARG A 850 -22.37 -59.83 28.65
N ARG A 851 -22.25 -58.55 28.98
CA ARG A 851 -23.20 -57.85 29.85
C ARG A 851 -24.48 -57.45 29.12
N LEU A 852 -24.40 -57.06 27.86
CA LEU A 852 -25.50 -56.40 27.13
C LEU A 852 -26.17 -57.29 26.06
N ASP A 853 -25.44 -58.22 25.42
CA ASP A 853 -26.02 -59.13 24.43
C ASP A 853 -26.52 -60.41 25.09
N LEU A 854 -27.84 -60.61 25.04
CA LEU A 854 -28.51 -61.77 25.65
C LEU A 854 -28.07 -63.11 25.03
N VAL A 855 -27.80 -63.14 23.72
CA VAL A 855 -27.36 -64.36 23.01
C VAL A 855 -25.94 -64.72 23.44
N TYR A 856 -25.05 -63.73 23.51
CA TYR A 856 -23.69 -63.90 23.97
C TYR A 856 -23.63 -64.38 25.43
N SER A 857 -24.40 -63.77 26.34
CA SER A 857 -24.46 -64.21 27.74
C SER A 857 -24.92 -65.66 27.86
N ARG A 858 -25.98 -66.05 27.14
CA ARG A 858 -26.48 -67.43 27.13
C ARG A 858 -25.46 -68.42 26.59
N LEU A 859 -24.75 -68.08 25.51
CA LEU A 859 -23.70 -68.94 24.95
C LEU A 859 -22.54 -69.12 25.94
N VAL A 860 -22.16 -68.06 26.67
CA VAL A 860 -21.13 -68.14 27.72
C VAL A 860 -21.60 -68.96 28.92
N GLU A 861 -22.87 -68.84 29.33
CA GLU A 861 -23.48 -69.63 30.41
C GLU A 861 -23.58 -71.11 30.03
N GLN A 862 -23.98 -71.41 28.79
CA GLN A 862 -24.00 -72.77 28.26
C GLN A 862 -22.60 -73.37 28.22
N LEU A 863 -21.58 -72.60 27.80
CA LEU A 863 -20.17 -73.03 27.82
C LEU A 863 -19.64 -73.32 29.23
N ALA A 864 -20.24 -72.70 30.26
CA ALA A 864 -19.83 -72.86 31.66
C ALA A 864 -20.48 -74.07 32.36
N SER A 865 -21.41 -74.79 31.70
CA SER A 865 -22.05 -75.98 32.28
C SER A 865 -21.09 -77.19 32.30
N PRO A 866 -20.97 -77.93 33.41
CA PRO A 866 -19.98 -79.02 33.56
C PRO A 866 -20.32 -80.33 32.82
N GLU A 867 -21.48 -80.42 32.14
CA GLU A 867 -21.99 -81.63 31.47
C GLU A 867 -21.88 -81.59 29.93
N LEU A 868 -20.85 -80.94 29.38
CA LEU A 868 -20.67 -80.80 27.92
C LEU A 868 -19.80 -81.89 27.30
N SER A 869 -20.23 -82.47 26.18
CA SER A 869 -19.35 -83.30 25.34
C SER A 869 -18.32 -82.45 24.59
N GLU A 870 -17.13 -83.00 24.27
CA GLU A 870 -16.08 -82.28 23.51
C GLU A 870 -16.56 -81.72 22.16
N LYS A 871 -17.58 -82.37 21.56
CA LYS A 871 -18.16 -81.96 20.28
C LYS A 871 -19.10 -80.76 20.45
N GLU A 872 -19.95 -80.77 21.46
CA GLU A 872 -20.89 -79.68 21.77
C GLU A 872 -20.14 -78.44 22.28
N GLY A 873 -19.06 -78.62 23.05
CA GLY A 873 -18.18 -77.54 23.49
C GLY A 873 -17.59 -76.77 22.30
N LYS A 874 -17.03 -77.47 21.30
CA LYS A 874 -16.49 -76.86 20.08
C LYS A 874 -17.55 -76.17 19.22
N GLU A 875 -18.76 -76.72 19.15
CA GLU A 875 -19.87 -76.07 18.43
C GLU A 875 -20.34 -74.78 19.11
N LEU A 876 -20.41 -74.76 20.44
CA LEU A 876 -20.77 -73.57 21.22
C LEU A 876 -19.66 -72.51 21.15
N GLU A 877 -18.39 -72.90 21.19
CA GLU A 877 -17.25 -71.98 20.99
C GLU A 877 -17.27 -71.36 19.59
N ALA A 878 -17.57 -72.15 18.55
CA ALA A 878 -17.70 -71.66 17.18
C ALA A 878 -18.87 -70.67 17.03
N LYS A 879 -20.03 -70.96 17.64
CA LYS A 879 -21.20 -70.06 17.66
C LYS A 879 -20.91 -68.77 18.42
N LEU A 880 -20.21 -68.86 19.55
CA LEU A 880 -19.82 -67.71 20.35
C LEU A 880 -18.85 -66.81 19.57
N LYS A 881 -17.82 -67.38 18.94
CA LYS A 881 -16.88 -66.64 18.11
C LYS A 881 -17.55 -65.99 16.89
N ALA A 882 -18.47 -66.68 16.23
CA ALA A 882 -19.25 -66.10 15.14
C ALA A 882 -20.12 -64.92 15.61
N ARG A 883 -20.67 -65.00 16.84
CA ARG A 883 -21.42 -63.91 17.46
C ARG A 883 -20.52 -62.73 17.83
N GLU A 884 -19.29 -62.97 18.33
CA GLU A 884 -18.29 -61.93 18.57
C GLU A 884 -18.00 -61.14 17.28
N GLU A 885 -17.65 -61.85 16.21
CA GLU A 885 -17.26 -61.24 14.94
C GLU A 885 -18.42 -60.44 14.33
N PHE A 886 -19.65 -60.94 14.45
CA PHE A 886 -20.85 -60.22 14.03
C PHE A 886 -21.11 -58.94 14.83
N LEU A 887 -20.91 -58.98 16.15
CA LEU A 887 -21.17 -57.85 17.05
C LEU A 887 -20.02 -56.85 17.12
N SER A 888 -18.81 -57.22 16.71
CA SER A 888 -17.62 -56.39 16.84
C SER A 888 -17.77 -54.99 16.24
N PRO A 889 -18.30 -54.79 15.02
CA PRO A 889 -18.40 -53.45 14.43
C PRO A 889 -19.32 -52.50 15.21
N ILE A 890 -20.48 -52.99 15.68
CA ILE A 890 -21.43 -52.14 16.41
C ILE A 890 -20.96 -51.85 17.83
N TYR A 891 -20.36 -52.82 18.54
CA TYR A 891 -19.82 -52.58 19.87
C TYR A 891 -18.58 -51.68 19.84
N HIS A 892 -17.81 -51.71 18.75
CA HIS A 892 -16.76 -50.71 18.51
C HIS A 892 -17.36 -49.30 18.40
N GLN A 893 -18.40 -49.10 17.57
CA GLN A 893 -19.11 -47.81 17.49
C GLN A 893 -19.71 -47.37 18.83
N VAL A 894 -20.25 -48.30 19.63
CA VAL A 894 -20.74 -48.00 20.99
C VAL A 894 -19.60 -47.53 21.90
N ALA A 895 -18.42 -48.15 21.81
CA ALA A 895 -17.25 -47.72 22.56
C ALA A 895 -16.78 -46.32 22.11
N VAL A 896 -16.77 -46.05 20.80
CA VAL A 896 -16.44 -44.73 20.25
C VAL A 896 -17.42 -43.66 20.76
N GLN A 897 -18.72 -43.92 20.71
CA GLN A 897 -19.74 -43.01 21.24
C GLN A 897 -19.58 -42.80 22.75
N PHE A 898 -19.30 -43.87 23.51
CA PHE A 898 -19.05 -43.77 24.95
C PHE A 898 -17.85 -42.87 25.26
N VAL A 899 -16.77 -42.99 24.48
CA VAL A 899 -15.61 -42.12 24.61
C VAL A 899 -15.93 -40.69 24.18
N ASP A 900 -16.64 -40.48 23.06
CA ASP A 900 -17.05 -39.15 22.58
C ASP A 900 -17.86 -38.36 23.62
N LEU A 901 -18.66 -39.04 24.44
CA LEU A 901 -19.37 -38.39 25.56
C LEU A 901 -18.43 -37.73 26.58
N HIS A 902 -17.18 -38.20 26.70
CA HIS A 902 -16.15 -37.58 27.53
C HIS A 902 -15.53 -36.34 26.88
N ASP A 903 -15.78 -36.11 25.60
CA ASP A 903 -15.22 -35.00 24.83
C ASP A 903 -16.25 -33.87 24.61
N THR A 904 -17.38 -33.95 25.32
CA THR A 904 -18.49 -33.00 25.19
C THR A 904 -18.19 -31.67 25.90
N PRO A 905 -18.72 -30.54 25.40
CA PRO A 905 -18.55 -29.22 26.02
C PRO A 905 -19.09 -29.16 27.47
N GLY A 906 -20.14 -29.91 27.79
CA GLY A 906 -20.67 -30.00 29.15
C GLY A 906 -19.61 -30.46 30.16
N ARG A 907 -18.77 -31.44 29.79
CA ARG A 907 -17.66 -31.86 30.63
C ARG A 907 -16.59 -30.77 30.75
N MET A 908 -16.33 -30.02 29.69
CA MET A 908 -15.35 -28.93 29.71
C MET A 908 -15.75 -27.83 30.71
N GLN A 909 -17.04 -27.43 30.68
CA GLN A 909 -17.58 -26.42 31.59
C GLN A 909 -17.55 -26.90 33.05
N GLU A 910 -17.97 -28.14 33.32
CA GLU A 910 -17.92 -28.73 34.67
C GLU A 910 -16.49 -28.90 35.21
N LYS A 911 -15.50 -28.97 34.32
CA LYS A 911 -14.07 -28.98 34.69
C LYS A 911 -13.46 -27.58 34.77
N GLY A 912 -14.20 -26.54 34.44
CA GLY A 912 -13.75 -25.14 34.50
C GLY A 912 -12.65 -24.81 33.51
N VAL A 913 -12.54 -25.54 32.40
CA VAL A 913 -11.51 -25.28 31.36
C VAL A 913 -12.00 -24.34 30.26
N ILE A 914 -13.31 -24.09 30.20
CA ILE A 914 -13.94 -23.06 29.35
C ILE A 914 -14.80 -22.14 30.20
N THR A 915 -15.03 -20.93 29.72
CA THR A 915 -15.84 -19.92 30.42
C THR A 915 -17.33 -20.23 30.31
N ASP A 916 -17.81 -20.51 29.09
CA ASP A 916 -19.22 -20.85 28.85
C ASP A 916 -19.41 -21.66 27.55
N ILE A 917 -20.58 -22.28 27.41
CA ILE A 917 -21.02 -22.99 26.21
C ILE A 917 -21.98 -22.10 25.43
N LEU A 918 -21.60 -21.74 24.20
CA LEU A 918 -22.36 -20.82 23.36
C LEU A 918 -23.16 -21.56 22.28
N ASP A 919 -24.16 -20.87 21.74
CA ASP A 919 -24.91 -21.28 20.56
C ASP A 919 -24.51 -20.40 19.37
N TRP A 920 -24.02 -21.03 18.30
CA TRP A 920 -23.47 -20.33 17.13
C TRP A 920 -24.36 -19.22 16.59
N LYS A 921 -25.67 -19.42 16.49
CA LYS A 921 -26.59 -18.43 15.93
C LYS A 921 -26.52 -17.07 16.65
N ASN A 922 -26.31 -17.09 17.96
CA ASN A 922 -26.30 -15.91 18.82
C ASN A 922 -24.88 -15.50 19.24
N ALA A 923 -23.85 -16.20 18.76
CA ALA A 923 -22.47 -15.97 19.17
C ALA A 923 -21.98 -14.55 18.79
N ARG A 924 -22.42 -14.00 17.65
CA ARG A 924 -22.10 -12.62 17.21
C ARG A 924 -22.45 -11.59 18.29
N THR A 925 -23.70 -11.58 18.74
CA THR A 925 -24.20 -10.65 19.76
C THR A 925 -23.43 -10.78 21.07
N PHE A 926 -23.20 -12.03 21.51
CA PHE A 926 -22.44 -12.29 22.73
C PHE A 926 -21.02 -11.71 22.67
N PHE A 927 -20.28 -12.06 21.60
CA PHE A 927 -18.88 -11.65 21.46
C PHE A 927 -18.72 -10.15 21.23
N TYR A 928 -19.67 -9.49 20.55
CA TYR A 928 -19.65 -8.03 20.45
C TYR A 928 -19.66 -7.37 21.83
N TRP A 929 -20.66 -7.69 22.66
CA TRP A 929 -20.80 -7.07 23.98
C TRP A 929 -19.66 -7.50 24.91
N ARG A 930 -19.22 -8.75 24.84
CA ARG A 930 -18.09 -9.24 25.64
C ARG A 930 -16.80 -8.52 25.28
N LEU A 931 -16.48 -8.43 23.98
CA LEU A 931 -15.28 -7.75 23.51
C LEU A 931 -15.33 -6.25 23.84
N ARG A 932 -16.48 -5.59 23.63
CA ARG A 932 -16.67 -4.18 23.96
C ARG A 932 -16.44 -3.92 25.45
N ARG A 933 -16.96 -4.80 26.31
CA ARG A 933 -16.74 -4.75 27.76
C ARG A 933 -15.25 -4.87 28.10
N LEU A 934 -14.57 -5.90 27.58
CA LEU A 934 -13.16 -6.15 27.88
C LEU A 934 -12.26 -4.98 27.46
N LEU A 935 -12.52 -4.38 26.29
CA LEU A 935 -11.79 -3.20 25.83
C LEU A 935 -12.01 -1.99 26.75
N LEU A 936 -13.24 -1.74 27.20
CA LEU A 936 -13.54 -0.63 28.11
C LEU A 936 -12.99 -0.87 29.52
N GLU A 937 -13.05 -2.10 30.02
CA GLU A 937 -12.41 -2.50 31.28
C GLU A 937 -10.90 -2.31 31.20
N GLN A 938 -10.27 -2.64 30.09
CA GLN A 938 -8.83 -2.43 29.89
C GLN A 938 -8.47 -0.93 29.91
N VAL A 939 -9.27 -0.07 29.30
CA VAL A 939 -9.09 1.40 29.38
C VAL A 939 -9.18 1.87 30.83
N ALA A 940 -10.21 1.44 31.56
CA ALA A 940 -10.40 1.81 32.96
C ALA A 940 -9.26 1.30 33.86
N LYS A 941 -8.84 0.04 33.69
CA LYS A 941 -7.68 -0.56 34.38
C LYS A 941 -6.39 0.20 34.06
N GLY A 942 -6.21 0.64 32.81
CA GLY A 942 -5.10 1.48 32.39
C GLY A 942 -5.06 2.82 33.14
N GLU A 943 -6.19 3.52 33.25
CA GLU A 943 -6.28 4.76 34.05
C GLU A 943 -6.02 4.49 35.56
N ILE A 944 -6.48 3.35 36.11
CA ILE A 944 -6.21 2.96 37.50
C ILE A 944 -4.72 2.70 37.73
N LEU A 945 -4.05 1.95 36.84
CA LEU A 945 -2.61 1.66 36.93
C LEU A 945 -1.75 2.92 36.83
N GLN A 946 -2.16 3.89 36.02
CA GLN A 946 -1.49 5.20 35.96
C GLN A 946 -1.62 5.99 37.28
N ALA A 947 -2.71 5.79 38.02
CA ALA A 947 -2.90 6.41 39.34
C ALA A 947 -2.18 5.66 40.47
N ASN A 948 -2.13 4.32 40.41
CA ASN A 948 -1.40 3.49 41.36
C ASN A 948 -0.83 2.23 40.67
N LYS A 949 0.51 2.19 40.56
CA LYS A 949 1.24 1.10 39.92
C LYS A 949 1.33 -0.19 40.76
N ASP A 950 1.01 -0.12 42.05
CA ASP A 950 1.19 -1.24 42.99
C ASP A 950 -0.05 -2.16 43.06
N LEU A 951 -1.11 -1.87 42.30
CA LEU A 951 -2.35 -2.65 42.33
C LEU A 951 -2.27 -3.87 41.40
N SER A 952 -2.65 -5.04 41.92
CA SER A 952 -2.80 -6.26 41.13
C SER A 952 -4.11 -6.25 40.32
N ASP A 953 -4.14 -7.01 39.23
CA ASP A 953 -5.31 -7.08 38.34
C ASP A 953 -6.59 -7.55 39.06
N GLY A 954 -6.47 -8.59 39.90
CA GLY A 954 -7.61 -9.09 40.68
C GLY A 954 -8.18 -8.06 41.65
N HIS A 955 -7.33 -7.19 42.23
CA HIS A 955 -7.81 -6.05 43.03
C HIS A 955 -8.54 -5.04 42.15
N MET A 956 -8.01 -4.71 40.96
CA MET A 956 -8.65 -3.77 40.03
C MET A 956 -10.02 -4.27 39.55
N GLN A 957 -10.15 -5.54 39.19
CA GLN A 957 -11.44 -6.15 38.83
C GLN A 957 -12.45 -6.08 39.97
N SER A 958 -12.01 -6.40 41.19
CA SER A 958 -12.85 -6.32 42.40
C SER A 958 -13.29 -4.88 42.69
N MET A 959 -12.39 -3.90 42.46
CA MET A 959 -12.69 -2.48 42.62
C MET A 959 -13.71 -1.99 41.58
N LEU A 960 -13.55 -2.36 40.30
CA LEU A 960 -14.51 -2.02 39.26
C LEU A 960 -15.89 -2.60 39.55
N ARG A 961 -15.95 -3.88 39.96
CA ARG A 961 -17.20 -4.51 40.40
C ARG A 961 -17.81 -3.78 41.58
N ARG A 962 -17.00 -3.39 42.58
CA ARG A 962 -17.48 -2.62 43.73
C ARG A 962 -18.04 -1.26 43.30
N TRP A 963 -17.33 -0.52 42.46
CA TRP A 963 -17.78 0.79 41.97
C TRP A 963 -19.06 0.70 41.15
N PHE A 964 -19.22 -0.37 40.36
CA PHE A 964 -20.47 -0.65 39.66
C PHE A 964 -21.63 -0.85 40.65
N VAL A 965 -21.43 -1.72 41.66
CA VAL A 965 -22.46 -2.01 42.68
C VAL A 965 -22.79 -0.79 43.55
N GLU A 966 -21.80 0.03 43.89
CA GLU A 966 -21.99 1.29 44.63
C GLU A 966 -22.81 2.31 43.82
N THR A 967 -22.64 2.32 42.49
CA THR A 967 -23.30 3.29 41.60
C THR A 967 -24.72 2.85 41.22
N GLU A 968 -24.88 1.60 40.80
CA GLU A 968 -26.16 1.06 40.31
C GLU A 968 -27.03 0.45 41.43
N GLY A 969 -26.46 0.24 42.61
CA GLY A 969 -27.11 -0.34 43.78
C GLY A 969 -26.98 -1.87 43.86
N THR A 970 -27.02 -2.40 45.08
CA THR A 970 -26.86 -3.83 45.37
C THR A 970 -27.91 -4.73 44.70
N VAL A 971 -29.12 -4.20 44.45
CA VAL A 971 -30.19 -4.92 43.74
C VAL A 971 -29.80 -5.25 42.30
N LYS A 972 -29.00 -4.40 41.66
CA LYS A 972 -28.53 -4.58 40.27
C LYS A 972 -27.17 -5.30 40.19
N ALA A 973 -26.65 -5.84 41.29
CA ALA A 973 -25.33 -6.49 41.30
C ALA A 973 -25.22 -7.69 40.33
N TYR A 974 -26.32 -8.40 40.08
CA TYR A 974 -26.37 -9.51 39.11
C TYR A 974 -26.15 -9.04 37.66
N LEU A 975 -26.41 -7.76 37.35
CA LEU A 975 -26.17 -7.20 36.01
C LEU A 975 -24.68 -7.06 35.70
N TRP A 976 -23.79 -7.23 36.68
CA TRP A 976 -22.34 -7.31 36.44
C TRP A 976 -21.95 -8.46 35.52
N ASP A 977 -22.72 -9.55 35.53
CA ASP A 977 -22.47 -10.70 34.66
C ASP A 977 -23.09 -10.49 33.26
N ASN A 978 -23.96 -9.49 33.09
CA ASN A 978 -24.52 -9.09 31.80
C ASN A 978 -23.57 -8.10 31.09
N ASN A 979 -22.97 -8.53 29.97
CA ASN A 979 -22.01 -7.72 29.22
C ASN A 979 -22.58 -6.37 28.75
N GLN A 980 -23.83 -6.34 28.25
CA GLN A 980 -24.44 -5.11 27.73
C GLN A 980 -24.63 -4.07 28.84
N ALA A 981 -25.18 -4.47 29.98
CA ALA A 981 -25.44 -3.55 31.10
C ALA A 981 -24.13 -2.91 31.64
N VAL A 982 -23.04 -3.69 31.69
CA VAL A 982 -21.73 -3.18 32.12
C VAL A 982 -21.12 -2.24 31.08
N VAL A 983 -21.25 -2.53 29.79
CA VAL A 983 -20.80 -1.65 28.70
C VAL A 983 -21.50 -0.30 28.77
N GLU A 984 -22.84 -0.30 28.88
CA GLU A 984 -23.63 0.92 28.97
C GLU A 984 -23.20 1.78 30.17
N TRP A 985 -22.91 1.16 31.31
CA TRP A 985 -22.37 1.85 32.49
C TRP A 985 -20.96 2.41 32.26
N LEU A 986 -20.04 1.61 31.70
CA LEU A 986 -18.67 2.02 31.41
C LEU A 986 -18.62 3.20 30.43
N GLU A 987 -19.38 3.14 29.33
CA GLU A 987 -19.42 4.21 28.33
C GLU A 987 -19.94 5.52 28.93
N LYS A 988 -21.02 5.44 29.73
CA LYS A 988 -21.59 6.60 30.42
C LYS A 988 -20.56 7.29 31.33
N HIS A 989 -19.78 6.51 32.07
CA HIS A 989 -18.83 7.06 33.04
C HIS A 989 -17.42 7.34 32.47
N LEU A 990 -17.05 6.80 31.32
CA LEU A 990 -15.76 7.10 30.65
C LEU A 990 -15.87 8.23 29.62
N SER A 991 -17.07 8.55 29.14
CA SER A 991 -17.28 9.63 28.17
C SER A 991 -16.82 11.01 28.69
N LEU A 992 -16.29 11.83 27.78
CA LEU A 992 -15.74 13.17 28.03
C LEU A 992 -16.79 14.29 27.94
N GLN A 993 -18.09 13.99 27.91
CA GLN A 993 -19.11 15.04 27.81
C GLN A 993 -19.08 15.93 29.06
N ASP A 994 -18.74 17.20 28.84
CA ASP A 994 -18.68 18.25 29.85
C ASP A 994 -20.06 18.43 30.53
N GLY A 995 -20.28 17.75 31.66
CA GLY A 995 -21.49 17.94 32.47
C GLY A 995 -21.79 16.82 33.47
N THR A 996 -21.42 15.56 33.17
CA THR A 996 -21.71 14.41 34.05
C THR A 996 -20.53 14.10 34.98
N ARG A 997 -20.77 14.07 36.30
CA ARG A 997 -19.78 13.59 37.27
C ARG A 997 -19.50 12.10 37.05
N SER A 998 -18.34 11.77 36.52
CA SER A 998 -17.86 10.39 36.40
C SER A 998 -17.39 9.85 37.75
N VAL A 999 -18.11 8.85 38.28
CA VAL A 999 -17.74 8.16 39.52
C VAL A 999 -16.39 7.45 39.37
N ILE A 1000 -16.15 6.81 38.22
CA ILE A 1000 -14.88 6.11 37.93
C ILE A 1000 -13.70 7.09 38.00
N ARG A 1001 -13.74 8.20 37.26
CA ARG A 1001 -12.65 9.17 37.24
C ARG A 1001 -12.49 9.91 38.56
N GLU A 1002 -13.58 10.15 39.30
CA GLU A 1002 -13.50 10.74 40.64
C GLU A 1002 -12.80 9.77 41.62
N ASN A 1003 -13.17 8.49 41.60
CA ASN A 1003 -12.51 7.47 42.40
C ASN A 1003 -11.03 7.31 42.04
N ILE A 1004 -10.67 7.37 40.75
CA ILE A 1004 -9.27 7.36 40.30
C ILE A 1004 -8.51 8.60 40.82
N LYS A 1005 -9.14 9.79 40.85
CA LYS A 1005 -8.53 10.99 41.46
C LYS A 1005 -8.28 10.81 42.96
N TYR A 1006 -9.23 10.24 43.71
CA TYR A 1006 -9.02 9.94 45.12
C TYR A 1006 -7.89 8.93 45.32
N LEU A 1007 -7.84 7.90 44.49
CA LEU A 1007 -6.80 6.88 44.52
C LEU A 1007 -5.41 7.46 44.23
N LYS A 1008 -5.29 8.34 43.22
CA LYS A 1008 -4.06 9.07 42.92
C LYS A 1008 -3.63 9.94 44.10
N ARG A 1009 -4.57 10.66 44.73
CA ARG A 1009 -4.30 11.50 45.91
C ARG A 1009 -3.81 10.66 47.09
N GLU A 1010 -4.44 9.52 47.36
CA GLU A 1010 -4.05 8.63 48.43
C GLU A 1010 -2.65 8.04 48.19
N ASN A 1011 -2.36 7.64 46.94
CA ASN A 1011 -1.05 7.12 46.56
C ASN A 1011 0.07 8.16 46.72
N VAL A 1012 -0.14 9.39 46.22
CA VAL A 1012 0.81 10.50 46.41
C VAL A 1012 1.02 10.78 47.90
N LEU A 1013 -0.04 10.74 48.70
CA LEU A 1013 0.06 10.96 50.15
C LEU A 1013 0.84 9.83 50.84
N LYS A 1014 0.63 8.56 50.46
CA LYS A 1014 1.42 7.42 50.92
C LYS A 1014 2.90 7.56 50.54
N HIS A 1015 3.18 7.98 49.30
CA HIS A 1015 4.54 8.21 48.83
C HIS A 1015 5.24 9.33 49.62
N ILE A 1016 4.57 10.47 49.81
CA ILE A 1016 5.10 11.57 50.63
C ILE A 1016 5.35 11.10 52.07
N ARG A 1017 4.41 10.34 52.68
CA ARG A 1017 4.62 9.75 54.01
C ARG A 1017 5.85 8.85 54.05
N SER A 1018 6.06 8.01 53.05
CA SER A 1018 7.24 7.15 52.94
C SER A 1018 8.53 7.97 52.84
N LEU A 1019 8.54 9.05 52.05
CA LEU A 1019 9.71 9.93 51.91
C LEU A 1019 10.04 10.66 53.22
N VAL A 1020 9.03 11.14 53.93
CA VAL A 1020 9.17 11.81 55.24
C VAL A 1020 9.60 10.81 56.32
N GLN A 1021 9.10 9.59 56.30
CA GLN A 1021 9.55 8.53 57.22
C GLN A 1021 11.00 8.11 56.96
N ALA A 1022 11.42 8.06 55.70
CA ALA A 1022 12.81 7.75 55.34
C ALA A 1022 13.77 8.90 55.70
N ASN A 1023 13.31 10.15 55.67
CA ASN A 1023 14.13 11.35 55.91
C ASN A 1023 13.40 12.32 56.86
N PRO A 1024 13.26 11.98 58.15
CA PRO A 1024 12.50 12.79 59.10
C PRO A 1024 13.12 14.18 59.34
N ASP A 1025 14.44 14.29 59.22
CA ASP A 1025 15.18 15.54 59.50
C ASP A 1025 14.86 16.67 58.51
N ILE A 1026 14.48 16.31 57.27
CA ILE A 1026 14.17 17.28 56.18
C ILE A 1026 12.70 17.75 56.26
N ALA A 1027 11.88 17.14 57.12
CA ALA A 1027 10.46 17.44 57.20
C ALA A 1027 10.19 18.92 57.54
N MET A 1028 10.98 19.50 58.45
CA MET A 1028 10.83 20.91 58.85
C MET A 1028 11.18 21.88 57.72
N ASP A 1029 12.27 21.64 56.99
CA ASP A 1029 12.66 22.46 55.83
C ASP A 1029 11.61 22.40 54.71
N CYS A 1030 11.04 21.21 54.47
CA CYS A 1030 9.91 21.02 53.55
C CYS A 1030 8.67 21.80 53.99
N ILE A 1031 8.32 21.77 55.30
CA ILE A 1031 7.19 22.53 55.84
C ILE A 1031 7.42 24.03 55.67
N ILE A 1032 8.64 24.53 55.91
CA ILE A 1032 9.01 25.94 55.71
C ILE A 1032 8.78 26.32 54.24
N HIS A 1033 9.29 25.55 53.29
CA HIS A 1033 9.09 25.80 51.86
C HIS A 1033 7.61 25.73 51.44
N MET A 1034 6.85 24.74 51.93
CA MET A 1034 5.40 24.65 51.68
C MET A 1034 4.63 25.83 52.29
N SER A 1035 5.04 26.30 53.46
CA SER A 1035 4.40 27.42 54.17
C SER A 1035 4.46 28.75 53.39
N GLN A 1036 5.45 28.89 52.49
CA GLN A 1036 5.60 30.06 51.62
C GLN A 1036 4.54 30.11 50.51
N ASN A 1037 4.06 28.95 50.04
CA ASN A 1037 3.10 28.85 48.93
C ASN A 1037 1.62 28.74 49.36
N ILE A 1038 1.35 28.58 50.66
CA ILE A 1038 -0.02 28.51 51.20
C ILE A 1038 -0.56 29.88 51.59
N THR A 1039 -1.88 30.04 51.51
CA THR A 1039 -2.57 31.29 51.86
C THR A 1039 -2.43 31.63 53.36
N PRO A 1040 -2.54 32.92 53.75
CA PRO A 1040 -2.45 33.32 55.16
C PRO A 1040 -3.43 32.59 56.09
N SER A 1041 -4.62 32.25 55.61
CA SER A 1041 -5.64 31.49 56.36
C SER A 1041 -5.24 30.02 56.59
N GLN A 1042 -4.59 29.39 55.62
CA GLN A 1042 -4.01 28.06 55.75
C GLN A 1042 -2.79 28.07 56.66
N ARG A 1043 -1.97 29.13 56.59
CA ARG A 1043 -0.82 29.32 57.48
C ARG A 1043 -1.27 29.45 58.95
N ALA A 1044 -2.35 30.19 59.22
CA ALA A 1044 -2.96 30.27 60.54
C ALA A 1044 -3.46 28.92 61.06
N LYS A 1045 -4.09 28.09 60.20
CA LYS A 1045 -4.49 26.72 60.55
C LYS A 1045 -3.28 25.81 60.82
N LEU A 1046 -2.22 25.93 60.02
CA LEU A 1046 -0.98 25.16 60.20
C LEU A 1046 -0.30 25.53 61.52
N SER A 1047 -0.17 26.82 61.82
CA SER A 1047 0.36 27.31 63.10
C SER A 1047 -0.47 26.83 64.29
N HIS A 1048 -1.80 26.82 64.17
CA HIS A 1048 -2.66 26.25 65.20
C HIS A 1048 -2.43 24.74 65.39
N LEU A 1049 -2.31 23.97 64.30
CA LEU A 1049 -2.07 22.53 64.36
C LEU A 1049 -0.70 22.20 64.98
N LEU A 1050 0.36 22.90 64.57
CA LEU A 1050 1.70 22.75 65.13
C LEU A 1050 1.72 23.11 66.63
N ALA A 1051 1.05 24.19 67.03
CA ALA A 1051 0.94 24.58 68.44
C ALA A 1051 0.20 23.54 69.30
N THR A 1052 -0.77 22.82 68.73
CA THR A 1052 -1.49 21.73 69.42
C THR A 1052 -0.74 20.38 69.41
N MET A 1053 0.26 20.20 68.54
CA MET A 1053 1.04 18.95 68.51
C MET A 1053 2.04 18.87 69.67
N ASP A 1054 2.59 20.00 70.12
CA ASP A 1054 3.50 20.05 71.28
C ASP A 1054 2.79 19.75 72.61
N THR A 1055 1.46 19.88 72.68
CA THR A 1055 0.68 19.58 73.90
C THR A 1055 0.35 18.09 74.07
N ALA A 1056 0.56 17.24 73.06
CA ALA A 1056 0.22 15.82 73.13
C ALA A 1056 1.39 14.89 73.54
N SER A 1057 2.62 15.44 73.67
CA SER A 1057 3.80 14.70 74.15
C SER A 1057 4.03 14.82 75.67
N THR A 1058 3.08 15.43 76.39
CA THR A 1058 3.08 15.55 77.86
C THR A 1058 1.79 15.04 78.50
N SER A 1059 1.27 13.91 78.02
CA SER A 1059 0.28 13.10 78.75
C SER A 1059 0.48 11.60 78.53
#